data_AF-A0A450XTI2-F1
#
_entry.id   AF-A0A450XTI2-F1
#
_cell.length_a   1.000
_cell.length_b   1.000
_cell.length_c   1.000
_cell.angle_alpha   90.00
_cell.angle_beta   90.00
_cell.angle_gamma   90.00
#
_symmetry.space_group_name_H-M   'P 1'
#
loop_
_entity.id
_entity.type
_entity.pdbx_description
1 polymer ?
#
loop_
_entity_poly.entity_id
_entity_poly.type
_entity_poly.pdbx_seq_one_letter_code
_entity_poly.pdbx_strand_id
1 'polypeptide(L)'
;MRLGAIAFLCGILALASLPDLPDTFPVGFLPALVFIALFSSRAIRVAAWLGAGFLWALFRAEVAVSNILPAGLEGQDLAMEGIIASIPIPAGRKTGFLLDIHKVESPVDAPNRTEWGPGQRIRLNWYGKPPRLLPGERWRLTARLKRPRGFRNPGGFDYEKWLFQKGIRATGYVRAGAENRRLAEGERMSLTRARHRLAGMIEERVDSPYAGIVQALAIGIRNDVTQRQWNTLRITGTAHLMAISGLHIGLVATLFFFGARWIWAWLPGMALALPAQWVAALAAIVGALGYAALAGFSLPTQRALVMVCVVMAGILLRRHVSAGSSLALALLAVLLLEPFAVLGIGFWLSFGAVAVILLGMTGRLSARNPWWRWGRVQVLVAIGLLPLTLSFFQQHPLVGPVANLVAIPWVGFVVVPLVLAGTCLVGVFPEVGGALLGAGSSAIAVFWPLLDWFASLDFVYRGILAPPLWTVLAGGVGVVLLLLPRGIPGRWLGMVWLLPLFLVPAPRPGMGEVWFDLLDVGQGLAAVARTRTHALVYDTGPAYSVRFEAGRDIVIPFLRSQGVRSVDRVIASHGDKDHTGGLKGLLAEFPVDTLMMNGSFMEGAIGPPAITPCRAGMAWRWDGVDFRILHPPRSGDASGNEGSCVLKVSNADGAILLTGDIDRATE
;
A
#
# COMPACT_ATOMS: atom_id res chain seq x y z
N MET A 1 16.66 -26.64 -0.91
CA MET A 1 15.69 -25.73 -1.56
C MET A 1 15.03 -24.77 -0.57
N ARG A 2 14.21 -25.22 0.39
CA ARG A 2 13.50 -24.33 1.34
C ARG A 2 14.43 -23.37 2.10
N LEU A 3 15.47 -23.90 2.74
CA LEU A 3 16.49 -23.09 3.43
C LEU A 3 17.26 -22.16 2.47
N GLY A 4 17.45 -22.57 1.22
CA GLY A 4 18.10 -21.74 0.20
C GLY A 4 17.25 -20.54 -0.20
N ALA A 5 15.94 -20.72 -0.40
CA ALA A 5 15.03 -19.61 -0.70
C ALA A 5 14.91 -18.61 0.47
N ILE A 6 14.91 -19.10 1.72
CA ILE A 6 14.94 -18.24 2.90
C ILE A 6 16.29 -17.50 2.99
N ALA A 7 17.41 -18.20 2.78
CA ALA A 7 18.74 -17.58 2.78
C ALA A 7 18.86 -16.49 1.70
N PHE A 8 18.36 -16.75 0.48
CA PHE A 8 18.29 -15.78 -0.60
C PHE A 8 17.47 -14.55 -0.21
N LEU A 9 16.29 -14.74 0.39
CA LEU A 9 15.49 -13.63 0.96
C LEU A 9 16.28 -12.84 2.01
N CYS A 10 16.97 -13.52 2.94
CA CYS A 10 17.79 -12.87 3.96
C CYS A 10 18.93 -12.05 3.33
N GLY A 11 19.55 -12.54 2.26
CA GLY A 11 20.56 -11.80 1.50
C GLY A 11 20.02 -10.49 0.92
N ILE A 12 18.82 -10.53 0.31
CA ILE A 12 18.15 -9.32 -0.20
C ILE A 12 17.85 -8.34 0.94
N LEU A 13 17.35 -8.85 2.08
CA LEU A 13 17.03 -8.01 3.23
C LEU A 13 18.27 -7.37 3.86
N ALA A 14 19.39 -8.09 3.90
CA ALA A 14 20.66 -7.54 4.39
C ALA A 14 21.09 -6.32 3.56
N LEU A 15 21.01 -6.40 2.22
CA LEU A 15 21.25 -5.24 1.37
C LEU A 15 20.23 -4.11 1.65
N ALA A 16 18.94 -4.44 1.73
CA ALA A 16 17.87 -3.46 1.94
C ALA A 16 17.94 -2.74 3.30
N SER A 17 18.70 -3.29 4.26
CA SER A 17 18.96 -2.65 5.55
C SER A 17 20.17 -1.73 5.58
N LEU A 18 20.99 -1.72 4.52
CA LEU A 18 22.13 -0.82 4.44
C LEU A 18 21.67 0.61 4.09
N PRO A 19 22.29 1.65 4.68
CA PRO A 19 21.98 3.04 4.34
C PRO A 19 22.46 3.41 2.92
N ASP A 20 23.59 2.84 2.49
CA ASP A 20 24.22 3.11 1.20
C ASP A 20 24.45 1.82 0.42
N LEU A 21 24.45 1.91 -0.92
CA LEU A 21 24.78 0.78 -1.77
C LEU A 21 26.29 0.53 -1.76
N PRO A 22 26.74 -0.72 -1.51
CA PRO A 22 28.15 -1.08 -1.60
C PRO A 22 28.64 -1.08 -3.05
N ASP A 23 29.97 -1.15 -3.22
CA ASP A 23 30.60 -1.28 -4.53
C ASP A 23 30.06 -2.48 -5.33
N THR A 24 29.94 -2.33 -6.65
CA THR A 24 29.32 -3.32 -7.55
C THR A 24 30.28 -4.39 -8.06
N PHE A 25 31.60 -4.25 -7.85
CA PHE A 25 32.60 -5.26 -8.20
C PHE A 25 32.23 -6.68 -7.77
N PRO A 26 31.70 -6.92 -6.54
CA PRO A 26 31.33 -8.25 -6.10
C PRO A 26 30.23 -8.93 -6.93
N VAL A 27 29.41 -8.17 -7.68
CA VAL A 27 28.32 -8.72 -8.52
C VAL A 27 28.85 -9.73 -9.55
N GLY A 28 30.09 -9.56 -10.01
CA GLY A 28 30.74 -10.50 -10.94
C GLY A 28 30.86 -11.93 -10.40
N PHE A 29 30.83 -12.13 -9.07
CA PHE A 29 30.89 -13.45 -8.44
C PHE A 29 29.53 -14.17 -8.33
N LEU A 30 28.43 -13.53 -8.77
CA LEU A 30 27.10 -14.12 -8.69
C LEU A 30 27.00 -15.50 -9.36
N PRO A 31 27.52 -15.75 -10.58
CA PRO A 31 27.47 -17.08 -11.20
C PRO A 31 28.20 -18.15 -10.37
N ALA A 32 29.34 -17.80 -9.77
CA ALA A 32 30.10 -18.70 -8.91
C ALA A 32 29.33 -19.05 -7.63
N LEU A 33 28.69 -18.06 -6.99
CA LEU A 33 27.85 -18.30 -5.82
C LEU A 33 26.64 -19.17 -6.15
N VAL A 34 25.99 -18.98 -7.30
CA VAL A 34 24.88 -19.84 -7.74
C VAL A 34 25.36 -21.26 -7.97
N PHE A 35 26.52 -21.45 -8.62
CA PHE A 35 27.12 -22.76 -8.81
C PHE A 35 27.38 -23.47 -7.47
N ILE A 36 28.06 -22.79 -6.54
CA ILE A 36 28.31 -23.30 -5.18
C ILE A 36 26.99 -23.63 -4.46
N ALA A 37 25.98 -22.78 -4.60
CA ALA A 37 24.66 -22.96 -3.99
C ALA A 37 23.89 -24.18 -4.53
N LEU A 38 24.20 -24.65 -5.74
CA LEU A 38 23.58 -25.82 -6.34
C LEU A 38 24.33 -27.12 -5.97
N PHE A 39 25.66 -27.08 -5.91
CA PHE A 39 26.49 -28.30 -5.84
C PHE A 39 27.22 -28.53 -4.51
N SER A 40 27.17 -27.61 -3.55
CA SER A 40 27.92 -27.74 -2.28
C SER A 40 27.13 -28.34 -1.11
N SER A 41 27.84 -28.60 -0.01
CA SER A 41 27.31 -29.10 1.27
C SER A 41 26.26 -28.16 1.88
N ARG A 42 25.49 -28.65 2.85
CA ARG A 42 24.33 -27.91 3.39
C ARG A 42 24.69 -26.54 3.97
N ALA A 43 25.79 -26.42 4.71
CA ALA A 43 26.21 -25.16 5.33
C ALA A 43 26.68 -24.15 4.27
N ILE A 44 27.59 -24.58 3.38
CA ILE A 44 28.11 -23.77 2.27
C ILE A 44 26.98 -23.31 1.36
N ARG A 45 26.01 -24.19 1.08
CA ARG A 45 24.84 -23.89 0.28
C ARG A 45 24.00 -22.75 0.85
N VAL A 46 23.80 -22.69 2.17
CA VAL A 46 23.02 -21.63 2.81
C VAL A 46 23.75 -20.29 2.68
N ALA A 47 25.05 -20.26 2.98
CA ALA A 47 25.87 -19.06 2.82
C ALA A 47 25.92 -18.58 1.36
N ALA A 48 26.05 -19.51 0.41
CA ALA A 48 26.06 -19.20 -1.02
C ALA A 48 24.72 -18.64 -1.52
N TRP A 49 23.58 -19.19 -1.08
CA TRP A 49 22.26 -18.62 -1.40
C TRP A 49 22.05 -17.24 -0.77
N LEU A 50 22.56 -17.01 0.44
CA LEU A 50 22.53 -15.69 1.07
C LEU A 50 23.35 -14.67 0.27
N GLY A 51 24.59 -15.00 -0.06
CA GLY A 51 25.45 -14.14 -0.88
C GLY A 51 24.86 -13.90 -2.28
N ALA A 52 24.30 -14.93 -2.91
CA ALA A 52 23.62 -14.79 -4.20
C ALA A 52 22.42 -13.85 -4.13
N GLY A 53 21.62 -13.92 -3.05
CA GLY A 53 20.51 -12.99 -2.81
C GLY A 53 20.97 -11.55 -2.63
N PHE A 54 22.04 -11.35 -1.86
CA PHE A 54 22.64 -10.03 -1.66
C PHE A 54 23.16 -9.43 -2.97
N LEU A 55 23.98 -10.18 -3.73
CA LEU A 55 24.54 -9.71 -4.99
C LEU A 55 23.48 -9.52 -6.08
N TRP A 56 22.46 -10.38 -6.13
CA TRP A 56 21.34 -10.21 -7.05
C TRP A 56 20.56 -8.91 -6.76
N ALA A 57 20.29 -8.64 -5.49
CA ALA A 57 19.64 -7.40 -5.09
C ALA A 57 20.53 -6.18 -5.38
N LEU A 58 21.85 -6.29 -5.19
CA LEU A 58 22.81 -5.21 -5.43
C LEU A 58 22.84 -4.84 -6.91
N PHE A 59 22.96 -5.83 -7.78
CA PHE A 59 22.87 -5.65 -9.23
C PHE A 59 21.57 -4.95 -9.63
N ARG A 60 20.43 -5.42 -9.11
CA ARG A 60 19.12 -4.84 -9.44
C ARG A 60 18.93 -3.45 -8.84
N ALA A 61 19.57 -3.15 -7.70
CA ALA A 61 19.52 -1.83 -7.06
C ALA A 61 20.28 -0.81 -7.89
N GLU A 62 21.50 -1.16 -8.33
CA GLU A 62 22.33 -0.29 -9.15
C GLU A 62 21.63 0.08 -10.46
N VAL A 63 21.05 -0.91 -11.15
CA VAL A 63 20.24 -0.67 -12.36
C VAL A 63 19.04 0.22 -12.05
N ALA A 64 18.40 0.06 -10.89
CA ALA A 64 17.23 0.88 -10.56
C ALA A 64 17.60 2.33 -10.20
N VAL A 65 18.70 2.54 -9.47
CA VAL A 65 19.15 3.86 -8.98
C VAL A 65 19.80 4.68 -10.08
N SER A 66 20.64 4.07 -10.92
CA SER A 66 21.26 4.74 -12.10
C SER A 66 20.21 5.29 -13.08
N ASN A 67 19.02 4.72 -13.07
CA ASN A 67 17.89 5.12 -13.91
C ASN A 67 17.00 6.22 -13.29
N ILE A 68 17.27 6.71 -12.08
CA ILE A 68 16.53 7.84 -11.47
C ILE A 68 16.90 9.14 -12.18
N LEU A 69 15.96 10.08 -12.28
CA LEU A 69 16.21 11.42 -12.86
C LEU A 69 17.49 12.05 -12.28
N PRO A 70 18.50 12.37 -13.12
CA PRO A 70 19.70 13.05 -12.67
C PRO A 70 19.41 14.42 -12.06
N ALA A 71 20.16 14.81 -11.02
CA ALA A 71 19.96 16.09 -10.33
C ALA A 71 20.09 17.30 -11.27
N GLY A 72 20.94 17.21 -12.30
CA GLY A 72 21.10 18.28 -13.29
C GLY A 72 19.87 18.52 -14.16
N LEU A 73 18.95 17.56 -14.28
CA LEU A 73 17.72 17.67 -15.08
C LEU A 73 16.48 18.01 -14.23
N GLU A 74 16.62 18.00 -12.90
CA GLU A 74 15.53 18.31 -11.99
C GLU A 74 15.10 19.78 -12.14
N GLY A 75 13.79 20.00 -12.31
CA GLY A 75 13.22 21.34 -12.49
C GLY A 75 13.40 21.93 -13.89
N GLN A 76 14.06 21.24 -14.82
CA GLN A 76 14.16 21.66 -16.22
C GLN A 76 12.92 21.23 -17.01
N ASP A 77 12.58 21.99 -18.05
CA ASP A 77 11.50 21.66 -18.97
C ASP A 77 12.08 20.79 -20.08
N LEU A 78 11.65 19.53 -20.15
CA LEU A 78 12.15 18.55 -21.09
C LEU A 78 11.05 18.17 -22.08
N ALA A 79 11.35 18.30 -23.37
CA ALA A 79 10.52 17.76 -24.43
C ALA A 79 10.83 16.28 -24.61
N MET A 80 9.80 15.44 -24.57
CA MET A 80 9.96 13.99 -24.66
C MET A 80 8.82 13.37 -25.46
N GLU A 81 9.15 12.29 -26.15
CA GLU A 81 8.18 11.42 -26.79
C GLU A 81 8.02 10.14 -25.97
N GLY A 82 6.78 9.73 -25.74
CA GLY A 82 6.49 8.51 -25.01
C GLY A 82 5.09 7.99 -25.25
N ILE A 83 4.83 6.81 -24.71
CA ILE A 83 3.53 6.13 -24.77
C ILE A 83 2.83 6.27 -23.42
N ILE A 84 1.52 6.58 -23.46
CA ILE A 84 0.69 6.59 -22.25
C ILE A 84 0.52 5.14 -21.77
N ALA A 85 1.23 4.77 -20.70
CA ALA A 85 1.35 3.41 -20.20
C ALA A 85 0.22 3.00 -19.24
N SER A 86 -0.47 3.97 -18.62
CA SER A 86 -1.57 3.72 -17.68
C SER A 86 -2.90 4.25 -18.17
N ILE A 87 -3.98 3.80 -17.53
CA ILE A 87 -5.29 4.45 -17.63
C ILE A 87 -5.19 5.83 -16.96
N PRO A 88 -5.46 6.94 -17.69
CA PRO A 88 -5.42 8.28 -17.10
C PRO A 88 -6.46 8.42 -16.00
N ILE A 89 -6.08 9.06 -14.90
CA ILE A 89 -6.91 9.19 -13.70
C ILE A 89 -7.25 10.67 -13.51
N PRO A 90 -8.52 11.06 -13.73
CA PRO A 90 -8.96 12.41 -13.41
C PRO A 90 -9.01 12.60 -11.89
N ALA A 91 -8.46 13.72 -11.41
CA ALA A 91 -8.41 14.06 -10.00
C ALA A 91 -8.60 15.58 -9.81
N GLY A 92 -9.85 16.03 -9.83
CA GLY A 92 -10.19 17.45 -9.75
C GLY A 92 -9.73 18.19 -11.00
N ARG A 93 -8.81 19.17 -10.85
CA ARG A 93 -8.27 19.99 -11.96
C ARG A 93 -7.01 19.40 -12.62
N LYS A 94 -6.70 18.12 -12.37
CA LYS A 94 -5.55 17.45 -12.99
C LYS A 94 -5.90 16.05 -13.44
N THR A 95 -5.24 15.59 -14.49
CA THR A 95 -5.27 14.19 -14.92
C THR A 95 -3.88 13.60 -14.74
N GLY A 96 -3.78 12.57 -13.91
CA GLY A 96 -2.51 11.85 -13.67
C GLY A 96 -2.39 10.62 -14.56
N PHE A 97 -1.21 10.38 -15.14
CA PHE A 97 -0.94 9.21 -15.95
C PHE A 97 0.55 8.82 -15.89
N LEU A 98 0.85 7.58 -16.30
CA LEU A 98 2.21 7.09 -16.49
C LEU A 98 2.58 7.20 -17.98
N LEU A 99 3.80 7.66 -18.24
CA LEU A 99 4.39 7.78 -19.57
C LEU A 99 5.64 6.90 -19.63
N ASP A 100 5.72 6.00 -20.60
CA ASP A 100 6.93 5.26 -20.92
C ASP A 100 7.68 6.05 -21.99
N ILE A 101 8.86 6.55 -21.64
CA ILE A 101 9.65 7.44 -22.48
C ILE A 101 10.35 6.62 -23.57
N HIS A 102 10.19 7.06 -24.81
CA HIS A 102 10.90 6.50 -25.97
C HIS A 102 12.08 7.38 -26.38
N LYS A 103 11.91 8.70 -26.31
CA LYS A 103 12.91 9.68 -26.72
C LYS A 103 12.83 10.91 -25.83
N VAL A 104 13.97 11.45 -25.46
CA VAL A 104 14.07 12.77 -24.82
C VAL A 104 14.83 13.68 -25.79
N GLU A 105 14.28 14.86 -26.04
CA GLU A 105 14.99 15.92 -26.75
C GLU A 105 15.84 16.65 -25.71
N SER A 106 17.16 16.54 -25.83
CA SER A 106 18.09 17.26 -24.95
C SER A 106 18.02 18.75 -25.27
N PRO A 107 18.07 19.65 -24.27
CA PRO A 107 18.30 21.07 -24.52
C PRO A 107 19.60 21.25 -25.30
N VAL A 108 19.58 22.14 -26.29
CA VAL A 108 20.68 22.38 -27.26
C VAL A 108 22.00 22.76 -26.56
N ASP A 109 21.97 23.24 -25.32
CA ASP A 109 23.12 23.76 -24.57
C ASP A 109 23.73 22.81 -23.52
N ALA A 110 23.43 21.52 -23.55
CA ALA A 110 24.02 20.54 -22.61
C ALA A 110 24.79 19.43 -23.35
N PRO A 111 26.06 19.67 -23.77
CA PRO A 111 26.74 18.81 -24.74
C PRO A 111 27.22 17.45 -24.22
N ASN A 112 26.98 17.08 -22.96
CA ASN A 112 27.65 15.89 -22.41
C ASN A 112 27.01 15.26 -21.15
N ARG A 113 25.67 15.16 -21.05
CA ARG A 113 25.07 14.40 -19.92
C ARG A 113 23.94 13.45 -20.31
N THR A 114 24.33 12.18 -20.30
CA THR A 114 23.57 10.96 -19.91
C THR A 114 22.36 10.57 -20.76
N GLU A 115 22.41 9.31 -21.23
CA GLU A 115 21.37 8.48 -21.87
C GLU A 115 20.10 8.27 -21.03
N TRP A 116 19.77 9.22 -20.14
CA TRP A 116 18.61 9.13 -19.28
C TRP A 116 17.35 9.48 -20.04
N GLY A 117 16.36 8.59 -20.02
CA GLY A 117 15.06 8.82 -20.65
C GLY A 117 14.51 7.57 -21.30
N PRO A 118 15.10 7.07 -22.41
CA PRO A 118 14.56 5.92 -23.13
C PRO A 118 14.36 4.70 -22.23
N GLY A 119 13.19 4.07 -22.32
CA GLY A 119 12.81 2.90 -21.52
C GLY A 119 12.41 3.21 -20.07
N GLN A 120 12.50 4.48 -19.64
CA GLN A 120 12.11 4.86 -18.30
C GLN A 120 10.61 5.17 -18.19
N ARG A 121 10.03 4.77 -17.07
CA ARG A 121 8.64 5.07 -16.73
C ARG A 121 8.57 6.25 -15.79
N ILE A 122 7.77 7.25 -16.13
CA ILE A 122 7.57 8.45 -15.32
C ILE A 122 6.09 8.68 -15.01
N ARG A 123 5.80 9.42 -13.93
CA ARG A 123 4.44 9.82 -13.55
C ARG A 123 4.24 11.30 -13.80
N LEU A 124 3.29 11.64 -14.66
CA LEU A 124 2.96 13.02 -15.01
C LEU A 124 1.56 13.40 -14.54
N ASN A 125 1.39 14.67 -14.17
CA ASN A 125 0.09 15.30 -13.98
C ASN A 125 -0.11 16.38 -15.03
N TRP A 126 -1.25 16.40 -15.70
CA TRP A 126 -1.64 17.47 -16.62
C TRP A 126 -2.76 18.29 -15.98
N TYR A 127 -2.45 19.54 -15.65
CA TYR A 127 -3.38 20.47 -15.00
C TYR A 127 -4.30 21.16 -16.01
N GLY A 128 -5.49 21.56 -15.56
CA GLY A 128 -6.50 22.22 -16.38
C GLY A 128 -7.45 21.23 -17.05
N LYS A 129 -7.81 21.51 -18.30
CA LYS A 129 -8.63 20.62 -19.15
C LYS A 129 -7.74 20.03 -20.24
N PRO A 130 -6.98 18.95 -19.94
CA PRO A 130 -6.18 18.29 -20.96
C PRO A 130 -7.08 17.71 -22.06
N PRO A 131 -6.56 17.51 -23.29
CA PRO A 131 -7.25 16.74 -24.30
C PRO A 131 -7.54 15.32 -23.79
N ARG A 132 -8.49 14.62 -24.43
CA ARG A 132 -8.79 13.23 -24.08
C ARG A 132 -7.55 12.36 -24.30
N LEU A 133 -6.97 11.88 -23.21
CA LEU A 133 -5.82 10.98 -23.22
C LEU A 133 -6.32 9.54 -23.25
N LEU A 134 -5.80 8.72 -24.17
CA LEU A 134 -6.10 7.30 -24.20
C LEU A 134 -4.84 6.46 -23.95
N PRO A 135 -4.95 5.31 -23.25
CA PRO A 135 -3.84 4.39 -23.11
C PRO A 135 -3.30 3.92 -24.45
N GLY A 136 -1.98 3.76 -24.51
CA GLY A 136 -1.23 3.33 -25.68
C GLY A 136 -0.95 4.43 -26.70
N GLU A 137 -1.54 5.62 -26.58
CA GLU A 137 -1.25 6.72 -27.50
C GLU A 137 0.19 7.23 -27.36
N ARG A 138 0.80 7.60 -28.49
CA ARG A 138 2.13 8.22 -28.52
C ARG A 138 1.98 9.73 -28.52
N TRP A 139 2.65 10.38 -27.59
CA TRP A 139 2.57 11.82 -27.37
C TRP A 139 3.97 12.43 -27.35
N ARG A 140 4.09 13.64 -27.90
CA ARG A 140 5.20 14.57 -27.61
C ARG A 140 4.71 15.52 -26.53
N LEU A 141 5.38 15.52 -25.39
CA LEU A 141 5.04 16.34 -24.23
C LEU A 141 6.26 17.10 -23.75
N THR A 142 6.07 18.37 -23.39
CA THR A 142 7.05 19.12 -22.61
C THR A 142 6.64 19.06 -21.14
N ALA A 143 7.48 18.46 -20.31
CA ALA A 143 7.19 18.28 -18.89
C ALA A 143 8.34 18.77 -18.02
N ARG A 144 7.99 19.37 -16.88
CA ARG A 144 8.94 19.70 -15.83
C ARG A 144 9.04 18.52 -14.88
N LEU A 145 10.21 17.87 -14.86
CA LEU A 145 10.43 16.67 -14.06
C LEU A 145 11.06 16.98 -12.70
N LYS A 146 10.74 16.15 -11.72
CA LYS A 146 11.27 16.14 -10.37
C LYS A 146 11.71 14.74 -10.01
N ARG A 147 12.73 14.64 -9.17
CA ARG A 147 13.16 13.35 -8.64
C ARG A 147 12.03 12.74 -7.80
N PRO A 148 11.87 11.40 -7.78
CA PRO A 148 10.98 10.75 -6.82
C PRO A 148 11.37 11.18 -5.40
N ARG A 149 10.43 11.77 -4.65
CA ARG A 149 10.59 12.14 -3.25
C ARG A 149 9.28 11.88 -2.52
N GLY A 150 9.36 11.47 -1.26
CA GLY A 150 8.23 11.34 -0.34
C GLY A 150 8.41 12.20 0.90
N PHE A 151 7.37 12.26 1.73
CA PHE A 151 7.45 12.93 3.04
C PHE A 151 8.30 12.10 4.01
N ARG A 152 9.19 12.75 4.75
CA ARG A 152 10.14 12.09 5.65
C ARG A 152 9.63 11.97 7.09
N ASN A 153 8.46 11.35 7.26
CA ASN A 153 7.85 11.18 8.58
C ASN A 153 7.79 9.70 9.00
N PRO A 154 8.12 9.37 10.25
CA PRO A 154 7.90 8.04 10.82
C PRO A 154 6.43 7.61 10.73
N GLY A 155 6.20 6.30 10.52
CA GLY A 155 4.86 5.71 10.53
C GLY A 155 3.96 6.03 9.33
N GLY A 156 4.33 7.01 8.51
CA GLY A 156 3.59 7.41 7.32
C GLY A 156 3.80 6.49 6.11
N PHE A 157 3.05 6.77 5.05
CA PHE A 157 3.22 6.08 3.77
C PHE A 157 4.49 6.54 3.06
N ASP A 158 5.43 5.61 2.87
CA ASP A 158 6.66 5.87 2.12
C ASP A 158 6.39 5.88 0.61
N TYR A 159 6.10 7.08 0.09
CA TYR A 159 5.79 7.30 -1.31
C TYR A 159 6.99 7.08 -2.23
N GLU A 160 8.20 7.39 -1.78
CA GLU A 160 9.44 7.22 -2.56
C GLU A 160 9.73 5.73 -2.80
N LYS A 161 9.67 4.93 -1.74
CA LYS A 161 9.75 3.47 -1.81
C LYS A 161 8.67 2.87 -2.69
N TRP A 162 7.44 3.41 -2.65
CA TRP A 162 6.36 2.97 -3.53
C TRP A 162 6.65 3.28 -5.00
N LEU A 163 7.15 4.47 -5.33
CA LEU A 163 7.56 4.84 -6.69
C LEU A 163 8.68 3.93 -7.21
N PHE A 164 9.68 3.68 -6.36
CA PHE A 164 10.81 2.81 -6.67
C PHE A 164 10.33 1.39 -7.04
N GLN A 165 9.47 0.79 -6.21
CA GLN A 165 8.86 -0.53 -6.46
C GLN A 165 8.01 -0.58 -7.73
N LYS A 166 7.44 0.55 -8.14
CA LYS A 166 6.60 0.65 -9.35
C LYS A 166 7.42 0.87 -10.62
N GLY A 167 8.74 0.94 -10.52
CA GLY A 167 9.59 1.26 -11.67
C GLY A 167 9.50 2.72 -12.09
N ILE A 168 8.91 3.60 -11.26
CA ILE A 168 8.71 5.02 -11.61
C ILE A 168 9.99 5.78 -11.22
N ARG A 169 10.63 6.40 -12.22
CA ARG A 169 11.95 7.02 -12.08
C ARG A 169 11.96 8.54 -12.01
N ALA A 170 10.84 9.16 -12.38
CA ALA A 170 10.61 10.60 -12.20
C ALA A 170 9.13 10.87 -12.00
N THR A 171 8.84 12.00 -11.34
CA THR A 171 7.49 12.57 -11.28
C THR A 171 7.49 13.96 -11.90
N GLY A 172 6.36 14.48 -12.33
CA GLY A 172 6.35 15.81 -12.92
C GLY A 172 4.97 16.28 -13.35
N TYR A 173 4.96 17.37 -14.09
CA TYR A 173 3.76 17.90 -14.71
C TYR A 173 4.01 18.40 -16.12
N VAL A 174 2.97 18.32 -16.95
CA VAL A 174 2.99 18.81 -18.34
C VAL A 174 2.91 20.35 -18.31
N ARG A 175 3.81 21.02 -19.04
CA ARG A 175 3.81 22.48 -19.18
C ARG A 175 2.68 22.92 -20.11
N ALA A 176 1.89 23.91 -19.66
CA ALA A 176 0.89 24.56 -20.50
C ALA A 176 1.58 25.45 -21.55
N GLY A 177 0.98 25.58 -22.74
CA GLY A 177 1.47 26.43 -23.82
C GLY A 177 2.67 25.89 -24.61
N ALA A 178 3.22 24.74 -24.25
CA ALA A 178 4.23 24.04 -25.06
C ALA A 178 3.59 23.29 -26.24
N GLU A 179 4.40 22.89 -27.23
CA GLU A 179 3.99 22.06 -28.38
C GLU A 179 3.64 20.60 -27.97
N ASN A 180 2.66 20.45 -27.08
CA ASN A 180 2.15 19.16 -26.66
C ASN A 180 1.18 18.64 -27.72
N ARG A 181 1.57 17.58 -28.43
CA ARG A 181 0.74 17.01 -29.49
C ARG A 181 0.75 15.49 -29.49
N ARG A 182 -0.37 14.92 -29.88
CA ARG A 182 -0.49 13.49 -30.16
C ARG A 182 0.25 13.19 -31.46
N LEU A 183 1.21 12.27 -31.41
CA LEU A 183 2.01 11.86 -32.57
C LEU A 183 1.36 10.69 -33.30
N ALA A 184 0.83 9.72 -32.57
CA ALA A 184 0.17 8.56 -33.15
C ALA A 184 -0.94 8.05 -32.25
N GLU A 185 -1.98 7.49 -32.86
CA GLU A 185 -2.93 6.66 -32.15
C GLU A 185 -2.23 5.40 -31.65
N GLY A 186 -2.53 5.00 -30.41
CA GLY A 186 -2.00 3.75 -29.88
C GLY A 186 -2.54 2.53 -30.61
N GLU A 187 -1.86 1.39 -30.42
CA GLU A 187 -2.34 0.11 -30.92
C GLU A 187 -3.74 -0.20 -30.39
N ARG A 188 -4.65 -0.55 -31.32
CA ARG A 188 -6.05 -0.86 -31.00
C ARG A 188 -6.19 -2.07 -30.06
N MET A 189 -5.20 -2.97 -30.02
CA MET A 189 -5.22 -4.23 -29.26
C MET A 189 -4.36 -4.25 -28.00
N SER A 190 -3.93 -3.09 -27.47
CA SER A 190 -3.17 -3.10 -26.21
C SER A 190 -4.05 -3.49 -25.02
N LEU A 191 -3.50 -4.29 -24.10
CA LEU A 191 -4.19 -4.74 -22.89
C LEU A 191 -4.77 -3.57 -22.08
N THR A 192 -4.00 -2.49 -21.93
CA THR A 192 -4.43 -1.31 -21.18
C THR A 192 -5.60 -0.59 -21.85
N ARG A 193 -5.65 -0.59 -23.19
CA ARG A 193 -6.78 -0.03 -23.94
C ARG A 193 -8.03 -0.91 -23.85
N ALA A 194 -7.87 -2.23 -23.90
CA ALA A 194 -8.97 -3.16 -23.64
C ALA A 194 -9.56 -2.93 -22.24
N ARG A 195 -8.71 -2.80 -21.21
CA ARG A 195 -9.14 -2.48 -19.84
C ARG A 195 -9.86 -1.14 -19.74
N HIS A 196 -9.36 -0.10 -20.42
CA HIS A 196 -10.04 1.20 -20.48
C HIS A 196 -11.41 1.12 -21.15
N ARG A 197 -11.53 0.35 -22.24
CA ARG A 197 -12.83 0.12 -22.91
C ARG A 197 -13.81 -0.61 -21.99
N LEU A 198 -13.35 -1.68 -21.31
CA LEU A 198 -14.15 -2.41 -20.34
C LEU A 198 -14.58 -1.52 -19.17
N ALA A 199 -13.72 -0.62 -18.69
CA ALA A 199 -14.06 0.33 -17.64
C ALA A 199 -15.26 1.20 -18.04
N GLY A 200 -15.22 1.79 -19.25
CA GLY A 200 -16.34 2.58 -19.77
C GLY A 200 -17.62 1.76 -19.94
N MET A 201 -17.53 0.53 -20.46
CA MET A 201 -18.69 -0.36 -20.56
C MET A 201 -19.32 -0.70 -19.20
N ILE A 202 -18.50 -0.90 -18.16
CA ILE A 202 -18.99 -1.16 -16.80
C ILE A 202 -19.65 0.09 -16.24
N GLU A 203 -19.03 1.26 -16.41
CA GLU A 203 -19.57 2.55 -15.94
C GLU A 203 -20.91 2.89 -16.58
N GLU A 204 -21.07 2.66 -17.88
CA GLU A 204 -22.32 2.89 -18.61
C GLU A 204 -23.44 1.92 -18.22
N ARG A 205 -23.11 0.70 -17.77
CA ARG A 205 -24.08 -0.38 -17.54
C ARG A 205 -24.41 -0.62 -16.06
N VAL A 206 -23.60 -0.13 -15.13
CA VAL A 206 -23.78 -0.33 -13.69
C VAL A 206 -24.08 1.01 -13.03
N ASP A 207 -25.36 1.37 -12.99
CA ASP A 207 -25.82 2.53 -12.22
C ASP A 207 -25.98 2.16 -10.74
N SER A 208 -24.89 2.25 -9.98
CA SER A 208 -24.88 1.88 -8.57
C SER A 208 -23.74 2.56 -7.80
N PRO A 209 -23.93 2.90 -6.50
CA PRO A 209 -22.85 3.38 -5.64
C PRO A 209 -21.65 2.43 -5.53
N TYR A 210 -21.84 1.16 -5.89
CA TYR A 210 -20.81 0.11 -5.85
C TYR A 210 -20.12 -0.14 -7.19
N ALA A 211 -20.42 0.63 -8.25
CA ALA A 211 -19.79 0.49 -9.57
C ALA A 211 -18.26 0.55 -9.50
N GLY A 212 -17.69 1.44 -8.68
CA GLY A 212 -16.25 1.51 -8.44
C GLY A 212 -15.66 0.23 -7.83
N ILE A 213 -16.41 -0.49 -6.99
CA ILE A 213 -16.00 -1.79 -6.43
C ILE A 213 -16.11 -2.89 -7.49
N VAL A 214 -17.15 -2.88 -8.32
CA VAL A 214 -17.29 -3.79 -9.46
C VAL A 214 -16.10 -3.64 -10.41
N GLN A 215 -15.74 -2.41 -10.79
CA GLN A 215 -14.56 -2.14 -11.61
C GLN A 215 -13.26 -2.63 -10.94
N ALA A 216 -13.13 -2.45 -9.62
CA ALA A 216 -11.96 -2.92 -8.87
C ALA A 216 -11.80 -4.44 -8.92
N LEU A 217 -12.89 -5.18 -8.81
CA LEU A 217 -12.89 -6.66 -8.85
C LEU A 217 -12.76 -7.21 -10.27
N ALA A 218 -13.34 -6.53 -11.27
CA ALA A 218 -13.30 -6.91 -12.67
C ALA A 218 -11.92 -6.71 -13.31
N ILE A 219 -11.40 -5.48 -13.22
CA ILE A 219 -10.25 -5.00 -14.02
C ILE A 219 -9.17 -4.28 -13.19
N GLY A 220 -9.31 -4.28 -11.86
CA GLY A 220 -8.31 -3.76 -10.93
C GLY A 220 -8.26 -2.23 -10.84
N ILE A 221 -9.24 -1.51 -11.39
CA ILE A 221 -9.33 -0.04 -11.31
C ILE A 221 -10.09 0.34 -10.05
N ARG A 222 -9.48 1.16 -9.18
CA ARG A 222 -10.03 1.49 -7.85
C ARG A 222 -10.35 2.97 -7.67
N ASN A 223 -10.32 3.73 -8.76
CA ASN A 223 -10.39 5.18 -8.69
C ASN A 223 -11.74 5.63 -8.15
N ASP A 224 -12.82 4.93 -8.46
CA ASP A 224 -14.18 5.35 -8.09
C ASP A 224 -14.69 4.74 -6.78
N VAL A 225 -13.83 4.01 -6.06
CA VAL A 225 -14.14 3.57 -4.69
C VAL A 225 -14.03 4.78 -3.75
N THR A 226 -15.15 5.13 -3.12
CA THR A 226 -15.26 6.32 -2.27
C THR A 226 -14.45 6.19 -0.98
N GLN A 227 -14.10 7.32 -0.36
CA GLN A 227 -13.36 7.32 0.92
C GLN A 227 -14.15 6.63 2.05
N ARG A 228 -15.48 6.82 2.08
CA ARG A 228 -16.37 6.14 3.04
C ARG A 228 -16.30 4.62 2.89
N GLN A 229 -16.34 4.13 1.65
CA GLN A 229 -16.19 2.69 1.37
C GLN A 229 -14.83 2.17 1.81
N TRP A 230 -13.74 2.90 1.51
CA TRP A 230 -12.40 2.53 1.99
C TRP A 230 -12.31 2.47 3.51
N ASN A 231 -12.97 3.39 4.22
CA ASN A 231 -13.00 3.41 5.67
C ASN A 231 -13.75 2.20 6.24
N THR A 232 -14.97 1.89 5.76
CA THR A 232 -15.72 0.68 6.16
C THR A 232 -14.88 -0.59 5.95
N LEU A 233 -14.24 -0.72 4.79
CA LEU A 233 -13.40 -1.88 4.47
C LEU A 233 -12.14 -1.98 5.35
N ARG A 234 -11.55 -0.85 5.73
CA ARG A 234 -10.38 -0.80 6.62
C ARG A 234 -10.76 -1.19 8.03
N ILE A 235 -11.85 -0.63 8.54
CA ILE A 235 -12.40 -0.89 9.89
C ILE A 235 -12.80 -2.37 10.03
N THR A 236 -13.43 -2.95 9.00
CA THR A 236 -13.82 -4.36 9.03
C THR A 236 -12.69 -5.33 8.67
N GLY A 237 -11.50 -4.84 8.30
CA GLY A 237 -10.37 -5.68 7.87
C GLY A 237 -10.56 -6.39 6.52
N THR A 238 -11.52 -5.96 5.72
CA THR A 238 -11.89 -6.55 4.42
C THR A 238 -11.31 -5.80 3.21
N ALA A 239 -10.55 -4.72 3.44
CA ALA A 239 -9.91 -3.93 2.38
C ALA A 239 -9.03 -4.74 1.42
N HIS A 240 -8.46 -5.86 1.87
CA HIS A 240 -7.66 -6.75 1.04
C HIS A 240 -8.48 -7.46 -0.05
N LEU A 241 -9.80 -7.56 0.08
CA LEU A 241 -10.69 -8.15 -0.93
C LEU A 241 -10.86 -7.24 -2.14
N MET A 242 -10.74 -5.92 -1.97
CA MET A 242 -10.82 -4.95 -3.08
C MET A 242 -9.55 -4.95 -3.94
N ALA A 243 -8.47 -5.54 -3.45
CA ALA A 243 -7.38 -5.93 -4.30
C ALA A 243 -7.69 -7.31 -4.88
N ILE A 244 -7.56 -7.46 -6.20
CA ILE A 244 -7.61 -8.78 -6.83
C ILE A 244 -6.59 -9.67 -6.14
N SER A 245 -7.11 -10.58 -5.32
CA SER A 245 -6.34 -11.31 -4.32
C SER A 245 -5.80 -12.60 -4.93
N GLY A 246 -4.83 -13.22 -4.25
CA GLY A 246 -4.37 -14.55 -4.64
C GLY A 246 -5.48 -15.61 -4.61
N LEU A 247 -6.50 -15.42 -3.76
CA LEU A 247 -7.68 -16.27 -3.74
C LEU A 247 -8.48 -16.14 -5.03
N HIS A 248 -8.73 -14.93 -5.54
CA HIS A 248 -9.50 -14.75 -6.77
C HIS A 248 -8.78 -15.39 -7.98
N ILE A 249 -7.47 -15.19 -8.09
CA ILE A 249 -6.65 -15.84 -9.13
C ILE A 249 -6.67 -17.37 -8.97
N GLY A 250 -6.57 -17.87 -7.74
CA GLY A 250 -6.66 -19.30 -7.43
C GLY A 250 -8.02 -19.91 -7.77
N LEU A 251 -9.12 -19.19 -7.51
CA LEU A 251 -10.48 -19.62 -7.87
C LEU A 251 -10.65 -19.72 -9.39
N VAL A 252 -10.22 -18.70 -10.13
CA VAL A 252 -10.23 -18.74 -11.61
C VAL A 252 -9.37 -19.89 -12.14
N ALA A 253 -8.15 -20.06 -11.62
CA ALA A 253 -7.28 -21.17 -12.02
C ALA A 253 -7.93 -22.53 -11.74
N THR A 254 -8.61 -22.68 -10.60
CA THR A 254 -9.30 -23.91 -10.20
C THR A 254 -10.50 -24.20 -11.10
N LEU A 255 -11.30 -23.17 -11.42
CA LEU A 255 -12.44 -23.27 -12.34
C LEU A 255 -11.99 -23.74 -13.73
N PHE A 256 -10.95 -23.12 -14.28
CA PHE A 256 -10.39 -23.51 -15.58
C PHE A 256 -9.76 -24.91 -15.53
N PHE A 257 -9.07 -25.26 -14.44
CA PHE A 257 -8.50 -26.59 -14.26
C PHE A 257 -9.57 -27.68 -14.30
N PHE A 258 -10.57 -27.60 -13.43
CA PHE A 258 -11.61 -28.63 -13.33
C PHE A 258 -12.57 -28.61 -14.52
N GLY A 259 -12.91 -27.43 -15.04
CA GLY A 259 -13.74 -27.30 -16.24
C GLY A 259 -13.08 -27.94 -17.46
N ALA A 260 -11.82 -27.60 -17.74
CA ALA A 260 -11.08 -28.20 -18.84
C ALA A 260 -10.86 -29.70 -18.64
N ARG A 261 -10.54 -30.16 -17.41
CA ARG A 261 -10.42 -31.58 -17.09
C ARG A 261 -11.72 -32.33 -17.37
N TRP A 262 -12.86 -31.77 -16.95
CA TRP A 262 -14.17 -32.38 -17.12
C TRP A 262 -14.56 -32.46 -18.59
N ILE A 263 -14.45 -31.36 -19.35
CA ILE A 263 -14.69 -31.34 -20.80
C ILE A 263 -13.79 -32.34 -21.54
N TRP A 264 -12.49 -32.38 -21.19
CA TRP A 264 -11.54 -33.29 -21.83
C TRP A 264 -11.82 -34.77 -21.53
N ALA A 265 -12.35 -35.07 -20.35
CA ALA A 265 -12.75 -36.43 -19.97
C ALA A 265 -13.94 -36.95 -20.78
N TRP A 266 -14.74 -36.07 -21.38
CA TRP A 266 -15.89 -36.42 -22.22
C TRP A 266 -15.51 -36.69 -23.68
N LEU A 267 -14.22 -36.55 -24.03
CA LEU A 267 -13.70 -36.74 -25.39
C LEU A 267 -12.72 -37.95 -25.39
N PRO A 268 -13.21 -39.20 -25.55
CA PRO A 268 -12.41 -40.40 -25.34
C PRO A 268 -11.16 -40.49 -26.21
N GLY A 269 -11.28 -40.10 -27.50
CA GLY A 269 -10.15 -40.12 -28.43
C GLY A 269 -9.02 -39.15 -28.06
N MET A 270 -9.34 -38.00 -27.48
CA MET A 270 -8.34 -37.01 -27.05
C MET A 270 -7.74 -37.34 -25.68
N ALA A 271 -8.51 -37.96 -24.79
CA ALA A 271 -8.03 -38.41 -23.48
C ALA A 271 -6.98 -39.54 -23.58
N LEU A 272 -7.00 -40.31 -24.67
CA LEU A 272 -5.99 -41.33 -24.99
C LEU A 272 -4.68 -40.71 -25.53
N ALA A 273 -4.76 -39.55 -26.18
CA ALA A 273 -3.59 -38.87 -26.76
C ALA A 273 -2.83 -38.01 -25.73
N LEU A 274 -3.56 -37.27 -24.89
CA LEU A 274 -2.97 -36.37 -23.88
C LEU A 274 -3.66 -36.53 -22.52
N PRO A 275 -2.89 -36.63 -21.41
CA PRO A 275 -3.48 -36.71 -20.08
C PRO A 275 -4.35 -35.49 -19.78
N ALA A 276 -5.61 -35.70 -19.37
CA ALA A 276 -6.53 -34.60 -19.04
C ALA A 276 -5.97 -33.59 -18.02
N GLN A 277 -5.08 -34.04 -17.12
CA GLN A 277 -4.40 -33.19 -16.14
C GLN A 277 -3.42 -32.19 -16.77
N TRP A 278 -2.84 -32.49 -17.94
CA TRP A 278 -1.94 -31.57 -18.66
C TRP A 278 -2.74 -30.43 -19.28
N VAL A 279 -3.84 -30.75 -19.96
CA VAL A 279 -4.75 -29.76 -20.55
C VAL A 279 -5.36 -28.90 -19.44
N ALA A 280 -5.78 -29.51 -18.34
CA ALA A 280 -6.28 -28.81 -17.16
C ALA A 280 -5.24 -27.84 -16.57
N ALA A 281 -3.98 -28.27 -16.44
CA ALA A 281 -2.91 -27.42 -15.92
C ALA A 281 -2.62 -26.23 -16.85
N LEU A 282 -2.61 -26.46 -18.17
CA LEU A 282 -2.43 -25.39 -19.15
C LEU A 282 -3.61 -24.41 -19.13
N ALA A 283 -4.85 -24.92 -19.09
CA ALA A 283 -6.06 -24.10 -18.98
C ALA A 283 -6.05 -23.25 -17.69
N ALA A 284 -5.60 -23.80 -16.56
CA ALA A 284 -5.45 -23.07 -15.31
C ALA A 284 -4.44 -21.92 -15.42
N ILE A 285 -3.29 -22.15 -16.06
CA ILE A 285 -2.28 -21.11 -16.32
C ILE A 285 -2.88 -20.02 -17.23
N VAL A 286 -3.56 -20.40 -18.31
CA VAL A 286 -4.19 -19.45 -19.25
C VAL A 286 -5.27 -18.63 -18.56
N GLY A 287 -6.14 -19.26 -17.76
CA GLY A 287 -7.18 -18.55 -17.00
C GLY A 287 -6.58 -17.59 -15.96
N ALA A 288 -5.56 -18.02 -15.21
CA ALA A 288 -4.86 -17.18 -14.25
C ALA A 288 -4.13 -16.01 -14.94
N LEU A 289 -3.48 -16.26 -16.09
CA LEU A 289 -2.81 -15.24 -16.89
C LEU A 289 -3.82 -14.23 -17.45
N GLY A 290 -4.95 -14.70 -17.98
CA GLY A 290 -6.03 -13.85 -18.48
C GLY A 290 -6.57 -12.91 -17.40
N TYR A 291 -6.85 -13.43 -16.20
CA TYR A 291 -7.33 -12.58 -15.11
C TYR A 291 -6.24 -11.65 -14.55
N ALA A 292 -4.99 -12.12 -14.45
CA ALA A 292 -3.87 -11.26 -14.09
C ALA A 292 -3.66 -10.11 -15.11
N ALA A 293 -3.88 -10.38 -16.40
CA ALA A 293 -3.84 -9.38 -17.46
C ALA A 293 -5.00 -8.38 -17.34
N LEU A 294 -6.24 -8.83 -17.15
CA LEU A 294 -7.40 -7.95 -16.89
C LEU A 294 -7.17 -7.04 -15.68
N ALA A 295 -6.51 -7.56 -14.64
CA ALA A 295 -6.10 -6.83 -13.46
C ALA A 295 -4.92 -5.85 -13.70
N GLY A 296 -4.32 -5.85 -14.89
CA GLY A 296 -3.17 -5.01 -15.24
C GLY A 296 -1.84 -5.45 -14.65
N PHE A 297 -1.66 -6.75 -14.37
CA PHE A 297 -0.46 -7.32 -13.76
C PHE A 297 -0.03 -6.56 -12.50
N SER A 298 -0.98 -6.23 -11.62
CA SER A 298 -0.66 -5.69 -10.30
C SER A 298 0.29 -6.62 -9.53
N LEU A 299 1.15 -6.08 -8.65
CA LEU A 299 2.11 -6.90 -7.88
C LEU A 299 1.46 -8.09 -7.14
N PRO A 300 0.27 -7.96 -6.51
CA PRO A 300 -0.43 -9.10 -5.92
C PRO A 300 -0.82 -10.19 -6.93
N THR A 301 -1.31 -9.81 -8.12
CA THR A 301 -1.73 -10.78 -9.15
C THR A 301 -0.55 -11.47 -9.79
N GLN A 302 0.58 -10.79 -9.98
CA GLN A 302 1.82 -11.41 -10.45
C GLN A 302 2.30 -12.51 -9.50
N ARG A 303 2.33 -12.25 -8.18
CA ARG A 303 2.72 -13.26 -7.19
C ARG A 303 1.79 -14.47 -7.20
N ALA A 304 0.48 -14.23 -7.27
CA ALA A 304 -0.50 -15.31 -7.34
C ALA A 304 -0.35 -16.14 -8.62
N LEU A 305 -0.12 -15.49 -9.77
CA LEU A 305 0.16 -16.15 -11.03
C LEU A 305 1.41 -17.02 -10.95
N VAL A 306 2.51 -16.50 -10.38
CA VAL A 306 3.75 -17.27 -10.17
C VAL A 306 3.49 -18.48 -9.27
N MET A 307 2.73 -18.33 -8.18
CA MET A 307 2.35 -19.46 -7.32
C MET A 307 1.52 -20.52 -8.07
N VAL A 308 0.55 -20.10 -8.89
CA VAL A 308 -0.23 -21.02 -9.75
C VAL A 308 0.69 -21.73 -10.74
N CYS A 309 1.54 -21.00 -11.45
CA CYS A 309 2.49 -21.58 -12.41
C CYS A 309 3.42 -22.61 -11.75
N VAL A 310 3.92 -22.35 -10.53
CA VAL A 310 4.77 -23.30 -9.81
C VAL A 310 4.02 -24.59 -9.47
N VAL A 311 2.77 -24.50 -9.01
CA VAL A 311 1.95 -25.70 -8.72
C VAL A 311 1.63 -26.46 -10.00
N MET A 312 1.22 -25.76 -11.06
CA MET A 312 0.90 -26.36 -12.36
C MET A 312 2.12 -26.98 -13.02
N ALA A 313 3.30 -26.36 -12.90
CA ALA A 313 4.56 -26.94 -13.36
C ALA A 313 4.87 -28.26 -12.68
N GLY A 314 4.54 -28.43 -11.40
CA GLY A 314 4.64 -29.73 -10.71
C GLY A 314 3.80 -30.83 -11.39
N ILE A 315 2.58 -30.49 -11.82
CA ILE A 315 1.68 -31.40 -12.55
C ILE A 315 2.24 -31.71 -13.94
N LEU A 316 2.66 -30.69 -14.69
CA LEU A 316 3.22 -30.85 -16.04
C LEU A 316 4.52 -31.64 -16.04
N LEU A 317 5.42 -31.38 -15.10
CA LEU A 317 6.68 -32.11 -14.93
C LEU A 317 6.48 -33.49 -14.27
N ARG A 318 5.25 -33.85 -13.89
CA ARG A 318 4.89 -35.09 -13.18
C ARG A 318 5.74 -35.32 -11.92
N ARG A 319 6.13 -34.24 -11.24
CA ARG A 319 6.92 -34.30 -10.00
C ARG A 319 6.05 -33.96 -8.81
N HIS A 320 6.07 -34.84 -7.82
CA HIS A 320 5.40 -34.57 -6.56
C HIS A 320 6.22 -33.58 -5.72
N VAL A 321 5.84 -32.30 -5.77
CA VAL A 321 6.48 -31.24 -4.97
C VAL A 321 5.63 -31.00 -3.73
N SER A 322 6.22 -31.19 -2.55
CA SER A 322 5.54 -30.86 -1.29
C SER A 322 5.15 -29.38 -1.26
N ALA A 323 3.99 -29.05 -0.66
CA ALA A 323 3.47 -27.68 -0.64
C ALA A 323 4.47 -26.63 -0.12
N GLY A 324 5.24 -26.94 0.93
CA GLY A 324 6.27 -26.03 1.45
C GLY A 324 7.45 -25.81 0.49
N SER A 325 7.76 -26.80 -0.36
CA SER A 325 8.73 -26.64 -1.44
C SER A 325 8.14 -25.81 -2.58
N SER A 326 6.88 -26.02 -2.95
CA SER A 326 6.20 -25.17 -3.95
C SER A 326 6.19 -23.70 -3.51
N LEU A 327 5.90 -23.42 -2.23
CA LEU A 327 5.97 -22.07 -1.68
C LEU A 327 7.39 -21.48 -1.74
N ALA A 328 8.41 -22.27 -1.40
CA ALA A 328 9.81 -21.83 -1.48
C ALA A 328 10.28 -21.56 -2.92
N LEU A 329 9.80 -22.35 -3.89
CA LEU A 329 10.11 -22.13 -5.30
C LEU A 329 9.40 -20.88 -5.84
N ALA A 330 8.14 -20.68 -5.46
CA ALA A 330 7.41 -19.45 -5.79
C ALA A 330 8.06 -18.21 -5.17
N LEU A 331 8.53 -18.31 -3.91
CA LEU A 331 9.29 -17.26 -3.24
C LEU A 331 10.56 -16.91 -4.03
N LEU A 332 11.37 -17.91 -4.37
CA LEU A 332 12.58 -17.70 -5.15
C LEU A 332 12.27 -17.09 -6.53
N ALA A 333 11.27 -17.60 -7.25
CA ALA A 333 10.88 -17.07 -8.55
C ALA A 333 10.43 -15.60 -8.49
N VAL A 334 9.62 -15.23 -7.49
CA VAL A 334 9.21 -13.83 -7.29
C VAL A 334 10.42 -12.94 -6.99
N LEU A 335 11.35 -13.38 -6.14
CA LEU A 335 12.53 -12.59 -5.77
C LEU A 335 13.57 -12.49 -6.90
N LEU A 336 13.63 -13.48 -7.78
CA LEU A 336 14.43 -13.40 -8.99
C LEU A 336 13.84 -12.38 -9.98
N LEU A 337 12.52 -12.36 -10.17
CA LEU A 337 11.88 -11.40 -11.07
C LEU A 337 11.92 -9.97 -10.51
N GLU A 338 11.57 -9.81 -9.23
CA GLU A 338 11.44 -8.53 -8.54
C GLU A 338 11.97 -8.63 -7.11
N PRO A 339 13.29 -8.47 -6.87
CA PRO A 339 13.87 -8.62 -5.53
C PRO A 339 13.33 -7.58 -4.54
N PHE A 340 13.00 -6.39 -5.02
CA PHE A 340 12.44 -5.31 -4.19
C PHE A 340 10.96 -5.52 -3.83
N ALA A 341 10.34 -6.63 -4.24
CA ALA A 341 9.03 -7.02 -3.72
C ALA A 341 9.02 -7.11 -2.18
N VAL A 342 10.17 -7.42 -1.55
CA VAL A 342 10.34 -7.50 -0.08
C VAL A 342 10.07 -6.17 0.64
N LEU A 343 10.23 -5.05 -0.07
CA LEU A 343 9.95 -3.73 0.45
C LEU A 343 8.43 -3.50 0.58
N GLY A 344 7.60 -4.24 -0.15
CA GLY A 344 6.15 -4.09 -0.14
C GLY A 344 5.46 -4.90 0.96
N ILE A 345 4.56 -4.26 1.71
CA ILE A 345 3.74 -4.92 2.75
C ILE A 345 3.00 -6.15 2.20
N GLY A 346 2.46 -6.04 0.99
CA GLY A 346 1.68 -7.11 0.36
C GLY A 346 2.47 -8.40 0.08
N PHE A 347 3.80 -8.32 -0.05
CA PHE A 347 4.65 -9.51 -0.19
C PHE A 347 4.61 -10.36 1.07
N TRP A 348 4.86 -9.73 2.23
CA TRP A 348 4.87 -10.37 3.53
C TRP A 348 3.52 -10.95 3.91
N LEU A 349 2.43 -10.19 3.70
CA LEU A 349 1.08 -10.68 3.96
C LEU A 349 0.73 -11.87 3.06
N SER A 350 1.15 -11.86 1.79
CA SER A 350 0.85 -12.94 0.85
C SER A 350 1.59 -14.24 1.18
N PHE A 351 2.92 -14.21 1.28
CA PHE A 351 3.71 -15.40 1.60
C PHE A 351 3.47 -15.86 3.05
N GLY A 352 3.32 -14.92 3.99
CA GLY A 352 2.99 -15.20 5.38
C GLY A 352 1.65 -15.90 5.53
N ALA A 353 0.59 -15.43 4.85
CA ALA A 353 -0.73 -16.05 4.92
C ALA A 353 -0.68 -17.51 4.44
N VAL A 354 -0.05 -17.76 3.28
CA VAL A 354 0.08 -19.12 2.74
C VAL A 354 0.95 -20.00 3.65
N ALA A 355 2.05 -19.47 4.19
CA ALA A 355 2.90 -20.22 5.12
C ALA A 355 2.14 -20.63 6.40
N VAL A 356 1.38 -19.71 6.99
CA VAL A 356 0.52 -19.94 8.16
C VAL A 356 -0.55 -20.98 7.87
N ILE A 357 -1.24 -20.86 6.72
CA ILE A 357 -2.25 -21.84 6.29
C ILE A 357 -1.62 -23.22 6.14
N LEU A 358 -0.47 -23.33 5.45
CA LEU A 358 0.23 -24.59 5.28
C LEU A 358 0.65 -25.18 6.64
N LEU A 359 1.23 -24.38 7.53
CA LEU A 359 1.65 -24.82 8.87
C LEU A 359 0.46 -25.32 9.71
N GLY A 360 -0.67 -24.62 9.67
CA GLY A 360 -1.84 -24.89 10.49
C GLY A 360 -2.74 -26.01 9.95
N MET A 361 -2.82 -26.17 8.63
CA MET A 361 -3.76 -27.08 7.96
C MET A 361 -3.14 -28.40 7.49
N THR A 362 -1.85 -28.44 7.16
CA THR A 362 -1.22 -29.67 6.64
C THR A 362 -0.79 -30.63 7.75
N GLY A 363 -0.77 -31.95 7.44
CA GLY A 363 -0.33 -32.98 8.39
C GLY A 363 -1.21 -33.11 9.64
N ARG A 364 -2.52 -32.84 9.52
CA ARG A 364 -3.49 -32.96 10.62
C ARG A 364 -4.31 -34.24 10.43
N LEU A 365 -4.26 -35.14 11.40
CA LEU A 365 -4.89 -36.48 11.35
C LEU A 365 -6.43 -36.46 11.50
N SER A 366 -7.04 -35.33 11.84
CA SER A 366 -8.48 -35.24 12.13
C SER A 366 -9.30 -34.92 10.87
N ALA A 367 -10.18 -35.84 10.47
CA ALA A 367 -11.16 -35.65 9.41
C ALA A 367 -12.31 -34.73 9.90
N ARG A 368 -12.10 -33.41 9.84
CA ARG A 368 -13.14 -32.42 10.19
C ARG A 368 -13.87 -31.92 8.94
N ASN A 369 -15.15 -31.58 9.11
CA ASN A 369 -16.04 -31.01 8.10
C ASN A 369 -15.43 -29.74 7.45
N PRO A 370 -15.67 -29.49 6.14
CA PRO A 370 -15.31 -28.24 5.44
C PRO A 370 -15.58 -26.94 6.21
N TRP A 371 -16.73 -26.80 6.90
CA TRP A 371 -17.06 -25.60 7.67
C TRP A 371 -16.10 -25.34 8.83
N TRP A 372 -15.68 -26.41 9.52
CA TRP A 372 -14.65 -26.30 10.56
C TRP A 372 -13.30 -25.89 9.96
N ARG A 373 -12.94 -26.46 8.80
CA ARG A 373 -11.70 -26.09 8.09
C ARG A 373 -11.71 -24.62 7.67
N TRP A 374 -12.86 -24.14 7.21
CA TRP A 374 -13.09 -22.74 6.85
C TRP A 374 -12.88 -21.79 8.03
N GLY A 375 -13.62 -21.99 9.13
CA GLY A 375 -13.48 -21.17 10.34
C GLY A 375 -12.06 -21.24 10.92
N ARG A 376 -11.42 -22.41 10.87
CA ARG A 376 -10.03 -22.58 11.30
C ARG A 376 -9.06 -21.75 10.47
N VAL A 377 -9.21 -21.69 9.14
CA VAL A 377 -8.34 -20.86 8.29
C VAL A 377 -8.43 -19.39 8.70
N GLN A 378 -9.63 -18.88 9.01
CA GLN A 378 -9.80 -17.49 9.47
C GLN A 378 -9.03 -17.24 10.77
N VAL A 379 -9.17 -18.11 11.76
CA VAL A 379 -8.45 -17.99 13.04
C VAL A 379 -6.93 -18.11 12.85
N LEU A 380 -6.49 -19.06 12.02
CA LEU A 380 -5.08 -19.27 11.73
C LEU A 380 -4.44 -18.03 11.11
N VAL A 381 -5.08 -17.45 10.08
CA VAL A 381 -4.56 -16.26 9.40
C VAL A 381 -4.61 -15.04 10.32
N ALA A 382 -5.68 -14.89 11.11
CA ALA A 382 -5.82 -13.81 12.08
C ALA A 382 -4.68 -13.82 13.12
N ILE A 383 -4.46 -14.94 13.79
CA ILE A 383 -3.37 -15.08 14.78
C ILE A 383 -2.01 -15.05 14.07
N GLY A 384 -1.91 -15.74 12.93
CA GLY A 384 -0.66 -15.96 12.22
C GLY A 384 -0.05 -14.70 11.62
N LEU A 385 -0.89 -13.76 11.20
CA LEU A 385 -0.46 -12.48 10.65
C LEU A 385 -0.46 -11.34 11.67
N LEU A 386 -0.92 -11.58 12.90
CA LEU A 386 -1.07 -10.56 13.94
C LEU A 386 0.19 -9.69 14.16
N PRO A 387 1.42 -10.24 14.28
CA PRO A 387 2.61 -9.40 14.45
C PRO A 387 2.87 -8.49 13.24
N LEU A 388 2.61 -9.00 12.02
CA LEU A 388 2.84 -8.26 10.77
C LEU A 388 1.77 -7.19 10.56
N THR A 389 0.49 -7.50 10.78
CA THR A 389 -0.60 -6.55 10.60
C THR A 389 -0.52 -5.42 11.62
N LEU A 390 -0.16 -5.70 12.88
CA LEU A 390 0.11 -4.67 13.88
C LEU A 390 1.28 -3.77 13.48
N SER A 391 2.39 -4.35 13.01
CA SER A 391 3.56 -3.56 12.58
C SER A 391 3.28 -2.67 11.38
N PHE A 392 2.56 -3.18 10.36
CA PHE A 392 2.37 -2.44 9.11
C PHE A 392 1.18 -1.48 9.11
N PHE A 393 0.09 -1.81 9.79
CA PHE A 393 -1.13 -1.01 9.77
C PHE A 393 -1.36 -0.23 11.06
N GLN A 394 -0.58 -0.52 12.12
CA GLN A 394 -0.73 0.09 13.46
C GLN A 394 -2.15 -0.08 14.02
N GLN A 395 -2.86 -1.05 13.47
CA GLN A 395 -4.28 -1.31 13.63
C GLN A 395 -4.49 -2.80 13.42
N HIS A 396 -5.31 -3.41 14.28
CA HIS A 396 -5.82 -4.74 14.03
C HIS A 396 -7.33 -4.74 14.20
N PRO A 397 -8.10 -4.82 13.10
CA PRO A 397 -9.55 -4.91 13.20
C PRO A 397 -9.91 -6.24 13.85
N LEU A 398 -10.33 -6.19 15.11
CA LEU A 398 -10.67 -7.38 15.93
C LEU A 398 -11.85 -8.16 15.33
N VAL A 399 -12.75 -7.46 14.66
CA VAL A 399 -13.91 -8.05 13.95
C VAL A 399 -13.50 -8.70 12.62
N GLY A 400 -12.28 -8.42 12.12
CA GLY A 400 -11.78 -8.94 10.85
C GLY A 400 -11.99 -10.44 10.62
N PRO A 401 -11.69 -11.35 11.56
CA PRO A 401 -11.90 -12.80 11.36
C PRO A 401 -13.38 -13.17 11.18
N VAL A 402 -14.28 -12.50 11.89
CA VAL A 402 -15.74 -12.74 11.81
C VAL A 402 -16.29 -12.14 10.52
N ALA A 403 -15.90 -10.90 10.19
CA ALA A 403 -16.26 -10.28 8.93
C ALA A 403 -15.79 -11.13 7.73
N ASN A 404 -14.54 -11.60 7.75
CA ASN A 404 -13.96 -12.42 6.69
C ASN A 404 -14.57 -13.82 6.57
N LEU A 405 -15.17 -14.35 7.64
CA LEU A 405 -15.90 -15.62 7.59
C LEU A 405 -17.06 -15.57 6.59
N VAL A 406 -17.71 -14.41 6.46
CA VAL A 406 -18.83 -14.15 5.55
C VAL A 406 -18.37 -13.45 4.27
N ALA A 407 -17.49 -12.44 4.39
CA ALA A 407 -17.05 -11.61 3.28
C ALA A 407 -16.32 -12.42 2.20
N ILE A 408 -15.37 -13.28 2.59
CA ILE A 408 -14.56 -14.04 1.62
C ILE A 408 -15.42 -14.99 0.78
N PRO A 409 -16.32 -15.84 1.33
CA PRO A 409 -17.11 -16.72 0.50
C PRO A 409 -18.13 -15.95 -0.34
N TRP A 410 -18.73 -14.89 0.21
CA TRP A 410 -19.69 -14.07 -0.55
C TRP A 410 -19.00 -13.37 -1.73
N VAL A 411 -17.91 -12.65 -1.49
CA VAL A 411 -17.18 -11.96 -2.55
C VAL A 411 -16.55 -12.97 -3.53
N GLY A 412 -15.90 -14.02 -3.02
CA GLY A 412 -15.16 -14.98 -3.84
C GLY A 412 -16.03 -15.91 -4.68
N PHE A 413 -17.18 -16.38 -4.17
CA PHE A 413 -18.02 -17.35 -4.87
C PHE A 413 -19.32 -16.78 -5.45
N VAL A 414 -19.74 -15.57 -5.06
CA VAL A 414 -20.93 -14.91 -5.61
C VAL A 414 -20.53 -13.70 -6.45
N VAL A 415 -19.90 -12.69 -5.83
CA VAL A 415 -19.62 -11.41 -6.50
C VAL A 415 -18.62 -11.57 -7.64
N VAL A 416 -17.45 -12.15 -7.37
CA VAL A 416 -16.37 -12.27 -8.37
C VAL A 416 -16.80 -13.09 -9.59
N PRO A 417 -17.46 -14.26 -9.47
CA PRO A 417 -17.95 -14.99 -10.64
C PRO A 417 -18.96 -14.20 -11.48
N LEU A 418 -19.93 -13.52 -10.85
CA LEU A 418 -20.91 -12.67 -11.56
C LEU A 418 -20.21 -11.53 -12.30
N VAL A 419 -19.31 -10.82 -11.62
CA VAL A 419 -18.58 -9.69 -12.19
C VAL A 419 -17.65 -10.13 -13.33
N LEU A 420 -16.93 -11.24 -13.18
CA LEU A 420 -16.05 -11.75 -14.24
C LEU A 420 -16.84 -12.29 -15.44
N ALA A 421 -17.91 -13.03 -15.21
CA ALA A 421 -18.79 -13.49 -16.28
C ALA A 421 -19.41 -12.30 -17.03
N GLY A 422 -19.91 -11.31 -16.30
CA GLY A 422 -20.42 -10.05 -16.86
C GLY A 422 -19.36 -9.30 -17.68
N THR A 423 -18.13 -9.19 -17.16
CA THR A 423 -17.01 -8.54 -17.86
C THR A 423 -16.62 -9.27 -19.14
N CYS A 424 -16.64 -10.60 -19.15
CA CYS A 424 -16.37 -11.39 -20.36
C CYS A 424 -17.48 -11.24 -21.40
N LEU A 425 -18.74 -11.15 -20.97
CA LEU A 425 -19.90 -11.13 -21.86
C LEU A 425 -20.28 -9.73 -22.35
N VAL A 426 -19.98 -8.66 -21.60
CA VAL A 426 -20.46 -7.29 -21.94
C VAL A 426 -20.00 -6.80 -23.31
N GLY A 427 -18.84 -7.27 -23.79
CA GLY A 427 -18.33 -6.92 -25.12
C GLY A 427 -19.02 -7.66 -26.28
N VAL A 428 -19.64 -8.82 -26.03
CA VAL A 428 -20.24 -9.70 -27.05
C VAL A 428 -21.77 -9.71 -26.95
N PHE A 429 -22.30 -9.81 -25.74
CA PHE A 429 -23.72 -9.78 -25.39
C PHE A 429 -23.95 -8.67 -24.35
N PRO A 430 -24.08 -7.40 -24.78
CA PRO A 430 -24.10 -6.25 -23.87
C PRO A 430 -25.17 -6.31 -22.79
N GLU A 431 -26.38 -6.77 -23.13
CA GLU A 431 -27.49 -6.87 -22.18
C GLU A 431 -27.26 -7.95 -21.12
N VAL A 432 -26.80 -9.14 -21.52
CA VAL A 432 -26.49 -10.23 -20.58
C VAL A 432 -25.30 -9.86 -19.70
N GLY A 433 -24.24 -9.29 -20.30
CA GLY A 433 -23.08 -8.82 -19.57
C GLY A 433 -23.43 -7.73 -18.56
N GLY A 434 -24.23 -6.74 -18.98
CA GLY A 434 -24.75 -5.68 -18.12
C GLY A 434 -25.60 -6.21 -16.97
N ALA A 435 -26.51 -7.15 -17.24
CA ALA A 435 -27.34 -7.77 -16.22
C ALA A 435 -26.51 -8.53 -15.16
N LEU A 436 -25.48 -9.25 -15.57
CA LEU A 436 -24.56 -9.95 -14.65
C LEU A 436 -23.71 -8.98 -13.83
N LEU A 437 -23.21 -7.90 -14.44
CA LEU A 437 -22.50 -6.84 -13.73
C LEU A 437 -23.41 -6.14 -12.70
N GLY A 438 -24.65 -5.85 -13.08
CA GLY A 438 -25.69 -5.32 -12.20
C GLY A 438 -25.98 -6.27 -11.04
N ALA A 439 -26.15 -7.57 -11.31
CA ALA A 439 -26.33 -8.59 -10.28
C ALA A 439 -25.13 -8.67 -9.31
N GLY A 440 -23.90 -8.54 -9.83
CA GLY A 440 -22.69 -8.44 -9.01
C GLY A 440 -22.71 -7.20 -8.09
N SER A 441 -23.16 -6.05 -8.62
CA SER A 441 -23.35 -4.83 -7.83
C SER A 441 -24.43 -4.99 -6.75
N SER A 442 -25.57 -5.58 -7.10
CA SER A 442 -26.64 -5.89 -6.14
C SER A 442 -26.18 -6.85 -5.05
N ALA A 443 -25.36 -7.85 -5.38
CA ALA A 443 -24.79 -8.77 -4.40
C ALA A 443 -23.85 -8.04 -3.41
N ILE A 444 -23.10 -7.03 -3.87
CA ILE A 444 -22.33 -6.16 -2.96
C ILE A 444 -23.28 -5.34 -2.09
N ALA A 445 -24.30 -4.74 -2.68
CA ALA A 445 -25.28 -3.91 -1.96
C ALA A 445 -26.03 -4.66 -0.85
N VAL A 446 -26.38 -5.93 -1.07
CA VAL A 446 -27.03 -6.79 -0.06
C VAL A 446 -26.09 -7.08 1.12
N PHE A 447 -24.80 -7.23 0.85
CA PHE A 447 -23.80 -7.56 1.87
C PHE A 447 -23.29 -6.32 2.62
N TRP A 448 -23.31 -5.14 1.99
CA TRP A 448 -22.72 -3.93 2.54
C TRP A 448 -23.26 -3.50 3.92
N PRO A 449 -24.58 -3.55 4.21
CA PRO A 449 -25.11 -3.20 5.53
C PRO A 449 -24.50 -4.00 6.68
N LEU A 450 -24.12 -5.26 6.44
CA LEU A 450 -23.43 -6.08 7.43
C LEU A 450 -22.03 -5.53 7.74
N LEU A 451 -21.31 -5.03 6.74
CA LEU A 451 -20.02 -4.39 6.94
C LEU A 451 -20.16 -3.06 7.69
N ASP A 452 -21.16 -2.24 7.36
CA ASP A 452 -21.42 -0.99 8.07
C ASP A 452 -21.80 -1.25 9.54
N TRP A 453 -22.59 -2.30 9.81
CA TRP A 453 -22.89 -2.74 11.18
C TRP A 453 -21.63 -3.18 11.94
N PHE A 454 -20.76 -3.96 11.29
CA PHE A 454 -19.47 -4.31 11.91
C PHE A 454 -18.59 -3.07 12.14
N ALA A 455 -18.65 -2.09 11.26
CA ALA A 455 -17.87 -0.87 11.38
C ALA A 455 -18.37 0.07 12.48
N SER A 456 -19.65 -0.02 12.89
CA SER A 456 -20.23 0.81 13.95
C SER A 456 -19.95 0.29 15.37
N LEU A 457 -19.26 -0.84 15.54
CA LEU A 457 -18.96 -1.39 16.85
C LEU A 457 -17.74 -0.68 17.46
N ASP A 458 -17.91 -0.03 18.61
CA ASP A 458 -16.87 0.79 19.28
C ASP A 458 -15.58 0.01 19.63
N PHE A 459 -15.66 -1.31 19.77
CA PHE A 459 -14.52 -2.17 20.09
C PHE A 459 -13.55 -2.38 18.90
N VAL A 460 -13.90 -1.89 17.71
CA VAL A 460 -13.22 -2.25 16.45
C VAL A 460 -11.92 -1.48 16.24
N TYR A 461 -11.70 -0.39 17.01
CA TYR A 461 -10.58 0.51 16.76
C TYR A 461 -9.82 0.89 18.03
N ARG A 462 -9.02 -0.05 18.55
CA ARG A 462 -7.90 0.34 19.42
C ARG A 462 -6.67 0.47 18.54
N GLY A 463 -6.26 1.70 18.25
CA GLY A 463 -4.96 1.99 17.66
C GLY A 463 -3.89 1.39 18.58
N ILE A 464 -3.22 0.35 18.10
CA ILE A 464 -2.12 -0.26 18.84
C ILE A 464 -0.85 0.37 18.29
N LEU A 465 0.01 0.76 19.23
CA LEU A 465 1.39 1.18 19.04
C LEU A 465 2.03 0.54 17.80
N ALA A 466 2.84 1.28 17.05
CA ALA A 466 3.83 0.65 16.19
C ALA A 466 4.81 -0.14 17.08
N PRO A 467 4.72 -1.49 17.10
CA PRO A 467 5.52 -2.29 18.00
C PRO A 467 6.99 -2.25 17.55
N PRO A 468 7.96 -2.11 18.47
CA PRO A 468 9.38 -2.21 18.14
C PRO A 468 9.70 -3.52 17.41
N LEU A 469 10.69 -3.53 16.51
CA LEU A 469 10.99 -4.71 15.68
C LEU A 469 11.19 -5.99 16.51
N TRP A 470 11.84 -5.89 17.67
CA TRP A 470 12.08 -7.06 18.53
C TRP A 470 10.79 -7.67 19.07
N THR A 471 9.74 -6.89 19.36
CA THR A 471 8.45 -7.42 19.81
C THR A 471 7.71 -8.10 18.66
N VAL A 472 7.88 -7.60 17.43
CA VAL A 472 7.37 -8.27 16.21
C VAL A 472 8.05 -9.61 15.99
N LEU A 473 9.37 -9.68 16.14
CA LEU A 473 10.13 -10.92 16.05
C LEU A 473 9.73 -11.91 17.15
N ALA A 474 9.63 -11.44 18.40
CA ALA A 474 9.15 -12.21 19.54
C ALA A 474 7.75 -12.75 19.30
N GLY A 475 6.83 -11.90 18.84
CA GLY A 475 5.48 -12.29 18.48
C GLY A 475 5.43 -13.29 17.32
N GLY A 476 6.33 -13.18 16.34
CA GLY A 476 6.50 -14.16 15.27
C GLY A 476 6.89 -15.54 15.79
N VAL A 477 7.84 -15.60 16.74
CA VAL A 477 8.18 -16.83 17.46
C VAL A 477 6.97 -17.36 18.22
N GLY A 478 6.25 -16.49 18.93
CA GLY A 478 5.04 -16.86 19.67
C GLY A 478 3.95 -17.47 18.78
N VAL A 479 3.70 -16.88 17.62
CA VAL A 479 2.80 -17.42 16.59
C VAL A 479 3.25 -18.80 16.14
N VAL A 480 4.53 -18.97 15.78
CA VAL A 480 5.03 -20.28 15.32
C VAL A 480 4.79 -21.35 16.39
N LEU A 481 5.13 -21.07 17.65
CA LEU A 481 4.90 -21.96 18.78
C LEU A 481 3.41 -22.30 18.96
N LEU A 482 2.53 -21.30 18.88
CA LEU A 482 1.08 -21.50 18.98
C LEU A 482 0.52 -22.32 17.83
N LEU A 483 1.12 -22.29 16.64
CA LEU A 483 0.63 -22.97 15.45
C LEU A 483 1.17 -24.39 15.24
N LEU A 484 2.14 -24.81 16.06
CA LEU A 484 2.70 -26.16 16.03
C LEU A 484 1.64 -27.27 16.19
N PRO A 485 1.95 -28.57 15.97
CA PRO A 485 1.03 -29.69 16.23
C PRO A 485 0.69 -29.88 17.72
N ARG A 486 -0.48 -30.44 18.05
CA ARG A 486 -0.99 -30.52 19.45
C ARG A 486 -0.11 -31.32 20.40
N GLY A 487 0.65 -32.28 19.88
CA GLY A 487 1.55 -33.12 20.68
C GLY A 487 2.87 -32.48 21.08
N ILE A 488 3.17 -31.23 20.68
CA ILE A 488 4.40 -30.55 21.09
C ILE A 488 4.16 -29.85 22.44
N PRO A 489 4.94 -30.15 23.50
CA PRO A 489 4.82 -29.48 24.79
C PRO A 489 5.23 -28.00 24.70
N GLY A 490 4.73 -27.16 25.61
CA GLY A 490 5.16 -25.75 25.72
C GLY A 490 4.57 -24.78 24.70
N ARG A 491 3.61 -25.19 23.85
CA ARG A 491 2.95 -24.28 22.89
C ARG A 491 2.32 -23.05 23.50
N TRP A 492 1.81 -23.18 24.73
CA TRP A 492 1.20 -22.08 25.47
C TRP A 492 2.20 -20.96 25.77
N LEU A 493 3.51 -21.26 25.79
CA LEU A 493 4.57 -20.24 25.86
C LEU A 493 4.51 -19.29 24.67
N GLY A 494 3.91 -19.70 23.55
CA GLY A 494 3.68 -18.79 22.45
C GLY A 494 2.76 -17.62 22.81
N MET A 495 1.86 -17.77 23.80
CA MET A 495 1.11 -16.63 24.36
C MET A 495 2.05 -15.67 25.12
N VAL A 496 3.01 -16.20 25.88
CA VAL A 496 4.01 -15.40 26.59
C VAL A 496 4.87 -14.60 25.61
N TRP A 497 5.30 -15.24 24.52
CA TRP A 497 6.06 -14.58 23.44
C TRP A 497 5.25 -13.54 22.64
N LEU A 498 3.91 -13.59 22.70
CA LEU A 498 3.04 -12.56 22.14
C LEU A 498 2.85 -11.35 23.07
N LEU A 499 3.03 -11.51 24.39
CA LEU A 499 2.78 -10.42 25.36
C LEU A 499 3.56 -9.13 25.06
N PRO A 500 4.86 -9.17 24.66
CA PRO A 500 5.60 -7.94 24.35
C PRO A 500 4.95 -7.07 23.26
N LEU A 501 4.17 -7.65 22.33
CA LEU A 501 3.44 -6.88 21.32
C LEU A 501 2.38 -5.95 21.93
N PHE A 502 1.87 -6.28 23.12
CA PHE A 502 0.76 -5.57 23.76
C PHE A 502 1.18 -4.80 25.01
N LEU A 503 2.23 -5.27 25.70
CA LEU A 503 2.62 -4.75 27.01
C LEU A 503 3.79 -3.75 26.96
N VAL A 504 4.56 -3.69 25.88
CA VAL A 504 5.69 -2.77 25.78
C VAL A 504 5.17 -1.36 25.46
N PRO A 505 5.28 -0.39 26.38
CA PRO A 505 4.84 0.97 26.12
C PRO A 505 5.77 1.68 25.14
N ALA A 506 5.26 2.73 24.49
CA ALA A 506 6.09 3.59 23.67
C ALA A 506 7.08 4.34 24.58
N PRO A 507 8.30 4.64 24.10
CA PRO A 507 9.19 5.59 24.75
C PRO A 507 8.46 6.92 25.00
N ARG A 508 8.69 7.52 26.17
CA ARG A 508 8.12 8.80 26.56
C ARG A 508 9.21 9.70 27.16
N PRO A 509 9.10 11.03 27.02
CA PRO A 509 9.98 11.97 27.69
C PRO A 509 10.00 11.78 29.21
N GLY A 510 11.12 12.12 29.84
CA GLY A 510 11.24 12.26 31.29
C GLY A 510 10.39 13.40 31.85
N MET A 511 10.36 13.54 33.19
CA MET A 511 9.76 14.75 33.81
C MET A 511 10.62 15.97 33.49
N GLY A 512 10.01 17.06 33.06
CA GLY A 512 10.68 18.29 32.64
C GLY A 512 11.26 18.24 31.21
N GLU A 513 11.16 17.10 30.53
CA GLU A 513 11.60 16.96 29.15
C GLU A 513 10.45 17.17 28.17
N VAL A 514 10.77 17.76 27.02
CA VAL A 514 9.86 17.87 25.88
C VAL A 514 10.53 17.27 24.65
N TRP A 515 9.85 16.36 23.97
CA TRP A 515 10.24 15.91 22.64
C TRP A 515 9.48 16.72 21.60
N PHE A 516 10.21 17.31 20.66
CA PHE A 516 9.66 18.15 19.62
C PHE A 516 9.95 17.54 18.25
N ASP A 517 8.89 17.35 17.47
CA ASP A 517 8.94 16.77 16.15
C ASP A 517 8.34 17.75 15.14
N LEU A 518 9.16 18.27 14.23
CA LEU A 518 8.70 19.05 13.08
C LEU A 518 8.42 18.10 11.92
N LEU A 519 7.15 18.02 11.50
CA LEU A 519 6.73 17.07 10.48
C LEU A 519 6.94 17.63 9.07
N ASP A 520 7.46 16.80 8.17
CA ASP A 520 7.58 17.12 6.75
C ASP A 520 6.20 17.04 6.10
N VAL A 521 5.49 18.17 6.04
CA VAL A 521 4.18 18.28 5.38
C VAL A 521 4.27 18.96 4.01
N GLY A 522 5.49 19.24 3.53
CA GLY A 522 5.76 20.01 2.33
C GLY A 522 5.63 21.51 2.57
N GLN A 523 4.64 22.16 1.96
CA GLN A 523 4.37 23.59 2.19
C GLN A 523 3.44 23.75 3.40
N GLY A 524 3.83 24.63 4.34
CA GLY A 524 3.09 24.89 5.59
C GLY A 524 3.77 24.30 6.82
N LEU A 525 3.05 24.27 7.94
CA LEU A 525 3.56 23.84 9.24
C LEU A 525 2.71 22.70 9.84
N ALA A 526 3.38 21.73 10.43
CA ALA A 526 2.79 20.82 11.41
C ALA A 526 3.90 20.36 12.36
N ALA A 527 3.71 20.57 13.65
CA ALA A 527 4.66 20.20 14.68
C ALA A 527 3.96 19.47 15.82
N VAL A 528 4.68 18.58 16.50
CA VAL A 528 4.18 17.84 17.65
C VAL A 528 5.13 18.05 18.82
N ALA A 529 4.59 18.48 19.96
CA ALA A 529 5.31 18.56 21.22
C ALA A 529 4.75 17.50 22.17
N ARG A 530 5.62 16.64 22.71
CA ARG A 530 5.25 15.57 23.63
C ARG A 530 5.96 15.79 24.97
N THR A 531 5.22 15.70 26.06
CA THR A 531 5.75 15.59 27.42
C THR A 531 5.52 14.16 27.93
N ARG A 532 5.81 13.90 29.21
CA ARG A 532 5.67 12.56 29.79
C ARG A 532 4.29 11.95 29.59
N THR A 533 3.21 12.73 29.73
CA THR A 533 1.84 12.23 29.58
C THR A 533 0.98 12.99 28.58
N HIS A 534 1.44 14.12 28.05
CA HIS A 534 0.65 14.99 27.17
C HIS A 534 1.25 15.08 25.77
N ALA A 535 0.39 15.32 24.78
CA ALA A 535 0.74 15.59 23.39
C ALA A 535 0.01 16.83 22.88
N LEU A 536 0.75 17.73 22.25
CA LEU A 536 0.25 18.93 21.59
C LEU A 536 0.59 18.87 20.10
N VAL A 537 -0.38 19.19 19.26
CA VAL A 537 -0.17 19.39 17.81
C VAL A 537 -0.30 20.88 17.52
N TYR A 538 0.73 21.46 16.92
CA TYR A 538 0.74 22.85 16.46
C TYR A 538 0.68 22.85 14.94
N ASP A 539 -0.42 23.36 14.39
CA ASP A 539 -0.82 23.24 12.99
C ASP A 539 -0.91 21.80 12.48
N THR A 540 -1.58 21.64 11.34
CA THR A 540 -1.97 20.33 10.79
C THR A 540 -1.55 20.14 9.33
N GLY A 541 -0.82 21.11 8.77
CA GLY A 541 -0.37 21.12 7.40
C GLY A 541 -1.51 21.28 6.36
N PRO A 542 -1.16 21.17 5.07
CA PRO A 542 -2.07 21.40 3.96
C PRO A 542 -3.02 20.24 3.63
N ALA A 543 -4.13 20.59 2.97
CA ALA A 543 -4.96 19.64 2.21
C ALA A 543 -4.63 19.71 0.72
N TYR A 544 -3.83 18.75 0.20
CA TYR A 544 -3.45 18.73 -1.22
C TYR A 544 -4.57 18.26 -2.14
N SER A 545 -5.49 17.43 -1.64
CA SER A 545 -6.67 16.97 -2.39
C SER A 545 -7.72 16.37 -1.45
N VAL A 546 -8.91 16.10 -1.98
CA VAL A 546 -9.97 15.36 -1.25
C VAL A 546 -9.49 14.00 -0.72
N ARG A 547 -8.48 13.39 -1.36
CA ARG A 547 -7.94 12.07 -0.98
C ARG A 547 -6.65 12.13 -0.17
N PHE A 548 -6.03 13.31 -0.03
CA PHE A 548 -4.75 13.44 0.66
C PHE A 548 -4.68 14.77 1.42
N GLU A 549 -4.66 14.68 2.74
CA GLU A 549 -4.57 15.79 3.69
C GLU A 549 -3.53 15.48 4.77
N ALA A 550 -2.71 16.46 5.15
CA ALA A 550 -1.59 16.23 6.05
C ALA A 550 -2.03 15.71 7.44
N GLY A 551 -3.14 16.19 7.99
CA GLY A 551 -3.66 15.71 9.28
C GLY A 551 -3.94 14.20 9.29
N ARG A 552 -4.69 13.68 8.30
CA ARG A 552 -4.99 12.25 8.20
C ARG A 552 -3.83 11.40 7.73
N ASP A 553 -3.10 11.87 6.72
CA ASP A 553 -2.16 11.04 5.97
C ASP A 553 -0.69 11.21 6.44
N ILE A 554 -0.40 12.19 7.30
CA ILE A 554 0.92 12.46 7.89
C ILE A 554 0.86 12.51 9.42
N VAL A 555 0.07 13.42 10.01
CA VAL A 555 0.05 13.67 11.46
C VAL A 555 -0.47 12.45 12.22
N ILE A 556 -1.62 11.89 11.83
CA ILE A 556 -2.20 10.71 12.50
C ILE A 556 -1.26 9.48 12.44
N PRO A 557 -0.71 9.08 11.29
CA PRO A 557 0.26 7.98 11.22
C PRO A 557 1.50 8.22 12.08
N PHE A 558 1.99 9.47 12.14
CA PHE A 558 3.08 9.84 13.03
C PHE A 558 2.70 9.65 14.50
N LEU A 559 1.59 10.24 14.96
CA LEU A 559 1.10 10.13 16.33
C LEU A 559 0.94 8.67 16.78
N ARG A 560 0.34 7.83 15.92
CA ARG A 560 0.18 6.39 16.18
C ARG A 560 1.52 5.67 16.25
N SER A 561 2.47 6.00 15.38
CA SER A 561 3.82 5.41 15.41
C SER A 561 4.58 5.75 16.68
N GLN A 562 4.32 6.93 17.25
CA GLN A 562 4.87 7.42 18.50
C GLN A 562 4.10 6.91 19.74
N GLY A 563 3.04 6.14 19.55
CA GLY A 563 2.23 5.59 20.64
C GLY A 563 1.34 6.62 21.35
N VAL A 564 1.10 7.78 20.73
CA VAL A 564 0.13 8.78 21.19
C VAL A 564 -1.27 8.21 20.96
N ARG A 565 -2.14 8.33 21.97
CA ARG A 565 -3.50 7.78 21.95
C ARG A 565 -4.59 8.85 21.80
N SER A 566 -4.31 10.04 22.31
CA SER A 566 -5.13 11.24 22.24
C SER A 566 -4.20 12.44 22.16
N VAL A 567 -4.68 13.54 21.60
CA VAL A 567 -3.99 14.83 21.60
C VAL A 567 -4.69 15.74 22.60
N ASP A 568 -4.00 16.12 23.66
CA ASP A 568 -4.55 16.99 24.71
C ASP A 568 -4.90 18.37 24.17
N ARG A 569 -4.12 18.88 23.21
CA ARG A 569 -4.37 20.16 22.57
C ARG A 569 -3.90 20.23 21.13
N VAL A 570 -4.79 20.66 20.25
CA VAL A 570 -4.43 21.13 18.91
C VAL A 570 -4.46 22.65 18.93
N ILE A 571 -3.38 23.28 18.47
CA ILE A 571 -3.33 24.73 18.22
C ILE A 571 -3.28 24.94 16.72
N ALA A 572 -4.25 25.66 16.17
CA ALA A 572 -4.17 26.18 14.81
C ALA A 572 -3.70 27.62 14.90
N SER A 573 -2.53 27.92 14.33
CA SER A 573 -1.90 29.24 14.40
C SER A 573 -2.84 30.29 13.81
N HIS A 574 -3.26 30.11 12.56
CA HIS A 574 -4.20 30.97 11.84
C HIS A 574 -5.04 30.15 10.85
N GLY A 575 -5.93 30.80 10.09
CA GLY A 575 -6.95 30.13 9.28
C GLY A 575 -6.50 29.58 7.92
N ASP A 576 -5.24 29.72 7.54
CA ASP A 576 -4.81 29.40 6.17
C ASP A 576 -4.75 27.90 5.91
N LYS A 577 -4.95 27.53 4.64
CA LYS A 577 -5.16 26.14 4.24
C LYS A 577 -3.93 25.26 4.36
N ASP A 578 -2.73 25.83 4.36
CA ASP A 578 -1.46 25.15 4.57
C ASP A 578 -1.12 24.93 6.05
N HIS A 579 -1.91 25.51 6.97
CA HIS A 579 -1.84 25.26 8.42
C HIS A 579 -3.03 24.43 8.92
N THR A 580 -4.25 24.77 8.46
CA THR A 580 -5.51 24.17 8.93
C THR A 580 -6.07 23.09 8.00
N GLY A 581 -5.46 22.88 6.83
CA GLY A 581 -5.98 21.97 5.81
C GLY A 581 -6.15 20.54 6.32
N GLY A 582 -5.26 20.08 7.21
CA GLY A 582 -5.34 18.76 7.83
C GLY A 582 -6.31 18.63 9.02
N LEU A 583 -6.83 19.74 9.54
CA LEU A 583 -7.52 19.76 10.84
C LEU A 583 -8.79 18.90 10.84
N LYS A 584 -9.57 18.96 9.75
CA LYS A 584 -10.79 18.17 9.61
C LYS A 584 -10.50 16.66 9.65
N GLY A 585 -9.50 16.20 8.91
CA GLY A 585 -9.09 14.80 8.91
C GLY A 585 -8.56 14.32 10.26
N LEU A 586 -7.83 15.18 10.98
CA LEU A 586 -7.34 14.89 12.32
C LEU A 586 -8.48 14.71 13.32
N LEU A 587 -9.39 15.68 13.42
CA LEU A 587 -10.51 15.67 14.36
C LEU A 587 -11.51 14.54 14.08
N ALA A 588 -11.67 14.13 12.82
CA ALA A 588 -12.59 13.06 12.44
C ALA A 588 -12.08 11.65 12.79
N GLU A 589 -10.76 11.44 12.88
CA GLU A 589 -10.15 10.10 12.99
C GLU A 589 -9.22 9.92 14.21
N PHE A 590 -9.00 10.96 15.00
CA PHE A 590 -8.13 10.92 16.18
C PHE A 590 -8.75 11.65 17.38
N PRO A 591 -8.70 11.08 18.60
CA PRO A 591 -9.21 11.75 19.79
C PRO A 591 -8.42 13.03 20.11
N VAL A 592 -9.13 14.15 20.24
CA VAL A 592 -8.58 15.46 20.59
C VAL A 592 -9.39 16.06 21.74
N ASP A 593 -8.71 16.55 22.78
CA ASP A 593 -9.37 17.03 24.00
C ASP A 593 -9.65 18.53 24.01
N THR A 594 -8.80 19.34 23.35
CA THR A 594 -9.01 20.79 23.21
C THR A 594 -8.52 21.29 21.85
N LEU A 595 -9.25 22.25 21.27
CA LEU A 595 -8.86 22.94 20.05
C LEU A 595 -8.70 24.44 20.35
N MET A 596 -7.52 24.96 20.08
CA MET A 596 -7.21 26.38 20.25
C MET A 596 -6.98 27.02 18.88
N MET A 597 -7.85 27.98 18.51
CA MET A 597 -7.70 28.73 17.26
C MET A 597 -8.39 30.09 17.35
N ASN A 598 -7.95 31.04 16.54
CA ASN A 598 -8.68 32.28 16.29
C ASN A 598 -9.62 32.12 15.11
N GLY A 599 -10.92 32.39 15.33
CA GLY A 599 -11.96 32.27 14.32
C GLY A 599 -12.95 31.14 14.63
N SER A 600 -13.85 30.89 13.68
CA SER A 600 -14.85 29.82 13.77
C SER A 600 -14.44 28.63 12.91
N PHE A 601 -14.56 27.43 13.48
CA PHE A 601 -14.52 26.18 12.73
C PHE A 601 -15.96 25.76 12.44
N MET A 602 -16.46 25.99 11.22
CA MET A 602 -17.84 25.65 10.84
C MET A 602 -17.93 24.36 9.99
N GLU A 603 -18.72 23.43 10.54
CA GLU A 603 -19.55 22.36 9.93
C GLU A 603 -18.98 21.00 9.46
N GLY A 604 -19.53 19.93 10.04
CA GLY A 604 -19.87 18.70 9.28
C GLY A 604 -19.98 17.35 10.00
N ALA A 605 -19.27 17.08 11.09
CA ALA A 605 -19.37 15.78 11.78
C ALA A 605 -18.73 15.85 13.17
N ILE A 606 -19.51 15.51 14.21
CA ILE A 606 -19.09 15.22 15.59
C ILE A 606 -18.27 16.36 16.21
N GLY A 607 -18.94 17.24 16.97
CA GLY A 607 -18.44 18.54 17.39
C GLY A 607 -17.03 18.51 18.01
N PRO A 608 -16.18 19.51 17.71
CA PRO A 608 -14.87 19.61 18.34
C PRO A 608 -15.01 19.73 19.86
N PRO A 609 -14.00 19.34 20.64
CA PRO A 609 -13.87 19.81 22.01
C PRO A 609 -13.92 21.35 22.07
N ALA A 610 -14.21 21.90 23.26
CA ALA A 610 -14.32 23.33 23.51
C ALA A 610 -13.27 24.15 22.73
N ILE A 611 -13.73 24.95 21.75
CA ILE A 611 -12.86 25.84 20.98
C ILE A 611 -12.49 27.01 21.87
N THR A 612 -11.19 27.18 22.11
CA THR A 612 -10.68 28.29 22.92
C THR A 612 -9.86 29.23 22.04
N PRO A 613 -10.18 30.54 21.96
CA PRO A 613 -9.32 31.48 21.25
C PRO A 613 -7.97 31.60 21.94
N CYS A 614 -6.87 31.65 21.20
CA CYS A 614 -5.56 31.91 21.78
C CYS A 614 -5.41 33.41 22.06
N ARG A 615 -4.95 33.77 23.25
CA ARG A 615 -4.67 35.16 23.63
C ARG A 615 -3.38 35.24 24.43
N ALA A 616 -2.65 36.33 24.24
CA ALA A 616 -1.44 36.65 24.97
C ALA A 616 -1.66 36.53 26.49
N GLY A 617 -0.71 35.87 27.15
CA GLY A 617 -0.71 35.63 28.60
C GLY A 617 -1.44 34.36 29.04
N MET A 618 -2.11 33.64 28.13
CA MET A 618 -2.56 32.27 28.44
C MET A 618 -1.34 31.38 28.68
N ALA A 619 -1.32 30.66 29.79
CA ALA A 619 -0.21 29.78 30.14
C ALA A 619 -0.71 28.53 30.87
N TRP A 620 0.01 27.43 30.72
CA TRP A 620 -0.22 26.18 31.42
C TRP A 620 1.09 25.42 31.60
N ARG A 621 1.08 24.41 32.47
CA ARG A 621 2.26 23.58 32.75
C ARG A 621 1.89 22.12 32.68
N TRP A 622 2.67 21.33 31.93
CA TRP A 622 2.52 19.89 31.80
C TRP A 622 3.83 19.18 32.12
N ASP A 623 3.79 18.24 33.06
CA ASP A 623 4.94 17.38 33.41
C ASP A 623 6.24 18.13 33.69
N GLY A 624 6.16 19.37 34.19
CA GLY A 624 7.33 20.21 34.46
C GLY A 624 7.72 21.17 33.34
N VAL A 625 7.09 21.10 32.16
CA VAL A 625 7.30 21.97 30.99
C VAL A 625 6.25 23.09 30.95
N ASP A 626 6.70 24.33 30.76
CA ASP A 626 5.86 25.52 30.72
C ASP A 626 5.48 25.87 29.27
N PHE A 627 4.19 26.14 29.05
CA PHE A 627 3.63 26.54 27.76
C PHE A 627 2.96 27.91 27.92
N ARG A 628 3.23 28.84 27.00
CA ARG A 628 2.69 30.20 27.05
C ARG A 628 2.36 30.72 25.65
N ILE A 629 1.15 31.25 25.50
CA ILE A 629 0.75 32.02 24.32
C ILE A 629 1.28 33.45 24.47
N LEU A 630 2.08 33.88 23.51
CA LEU A 630 2.66 35.22 23.46
C LEU A 630 1.81 36.19 22.61
N HIS A 631 1.14 35.66 21.59
CA HIS A 631 0.37 36.44 20.59
C HIS A 631 -0.85 35.61 20.13
N PRO A 632 -1.97 36.21 19.69
CA PRO A 632 -2.24 37.65 19.57
C PRO A 632 -2.57 38.36 20.88
N PRO A 633 -2.43 39.70 20.95
CA PRO A 633 -2.81 40.50 22.11
C PRO A 633 -4.26 40.27 22.52
N ARG A 634 -4.57 40.55 23.80
CA ARG A 634 -5.92 40.38 24.35
C ARG A 634 -6.97 41.29 23.70
N SER A 635 -6.51 42.42 23.18
CA SER A 635 -7.30 43.48 22.57
C SER A 635 -6.82 43.75 21.15
N GLY A 636 -7.73 43.79 20.18
CA GLY A 636 -7.44 44.06 18.77
C GLY A 636 -7.87 42.93 17.84
N ASP A 637 -8.32 43.30 16.63
CA ASP A 637 -8.68 42.35 15.56
C ASP A 637 -7.44 41.98 14.76
N ALA A 638 -6.66 41.04 15.30
CA ALA A 638 -5.59 40.40 14.55
C ALA A 638 -6.18 39.24 13.72
N SER A 639 -6.02 39.29 12.40
CA SER A 639 -6.56 38.30 11.47
C SER A 639 -5.49 37.84 10.49
N GLY A 640 -5.70 36.67 9.86
CA GLY A 640 -4.69 36.04 9.01
C GLY A 640 -3.40 35.76 9.78
N ASN A 641 -2.27 35.98 9.11
CA ASN A 641 -0.91 35.79 9.62
C ASN A 641 -0.63 36.51 10.93
N GLU A 642 -1.02 37.78 11.02
CA GLU A 642 -0.87 38.62 12.22
C GLU A 642 -1.76 38.13 13.37
N GLY A 643 -2.78 37.32 13.09
CA GLY A 643 -3.61 36.65 14.10
C GLY A 643 -3.02 35.35 14.65
N SER A 644 -1.79 34.99 14.26
CA SER A 644 -1.18 33.69 14.58
C SER A 644 -1.04 33.46 16.10
N CYS A 645 -1.44 32.27 16.55
CA CYS A 645 -1.21 31.82 17.93
C CYS A 645 0.28 31.55 18.18
N VAL A 646 1.06 32.53 18.63
CA VAL A 646 2.49 32.32 18.93
C VAL A 646 2.64 31.57 20.26
N LEU A 647 3.20 30.36 20.21
CA LEU A 647 3.40 29.48 21.37
C LEU A 647 4.88 29.42 21.75
N LYS A 648 5.18 29.70 23.01
CA LYS A 648 6.47 29.38 23.63
C LYS A 648 6.34 28.14 24.50
N VAL A 649 7.22 27.16 24.29
CA VAL A 649 7.36 25.96 25.12
C VAL A 649 8.74 26.02 25.78
N SER A 650 8.83 25.95 27.09
CA SER A 650 10.11 26.08 27.80
C SER A 650 10.24 25.12 28.96
N ASN A 651 11.46 24.67 29.19
CA ASN A 651 11.85 23.89 30.37
C ASN A 651 13.10 24.53 31.02
N ALA A 652 13.79 23.79 31.89
CA ALA A 652 15.01 24.27 32.54
C ALA A 652 16.19 24.47 31.56
N ASP A 653 16.19 23.76 30.44
CA ASP A 653 17.33 23.70 29.51
C ASP A 653 17.21 24.71 28.35
N GLY A 654 15.99 25.12 28.01
CA GLY A 654 15.78 26.04 26.91
C GLY A 654 14.32 26.33 26.59
N ALA A 655 14.10 26.95 25.42
CA ALA A 655 12.78 27.28 24.91
C ALA A 655 12.67 27.04 23.40
N ILE A 656 11.49 26.58 22.99
CA ILE A 656 11.06 26.43 21.61
C ILE A 656 9.98 27.50 21.38
N LEU A 657 10.11 28.23 20.27
CA LEU A 657 9.14 29.25 19.87
C LEU A 657 8.50 28.83 18.55
N LEU A 658 7.16 28.73 18.54
CA LEU A 658 6.34 28.42 17.38
C LEU A 658 5.55 29.68 17.03
N THR A 659 5.94 30.32 15.93
CA THR A 659 5.45 31.64 15.56
C THR A 659 4.28 31.61 14.59
N GLY A 660 3.98 30.48 13.96
CA GLY A 660 3.14 30.46 12.76
C GLY A 660 3.78 31.34 11.69
N ASP A 661 2.95 32.12 11.01
CA ASP A 661 3.36 32.97 9.89
C ASP A 661 3.29 34.47 10.23
N ILE A 662 3.55 34.86 11.49
CA ILE A 662 3.63 36.29 11.86
C ILE A 662 4.64 37.03 10.97
N ASP A 663 4.30 38.25 10.56
CA ASP A 663 5.22 39.08 9.79
C ASP A 663 6.24 39.77 10.71
N ARG A 664 7.29 40.32 10.10
CA ARG A 664 8.37 41.07 10.78
C ARG A 664 7.89 42.22 11.67
N ALA A 665 6.68 42.73 11.47
CA ALA A 665 6.13 43.79 12.31
C ALA A 665 5.63 43.26 13.67
N THR A 666 5.22 42.00 13.73
CA THR A 666 4.73 41.31 14.93
C THR A 666 5.83 40.52 15.64
N GLU A 667 6.82 40.00 14.91
CA GLU A 667 8.06 39.41 15.46
C GLU A 667 8.90 40.45 16.24
#